data_AF-A0A6C0CX51-F1
#
_entry.id   AF-A0A6C0CX51-F1
#
_cell.length_a   1.000
_cell.length_b   1.000
_cell.length_c   1.000
_cell.angle_alpha   90.00
_cell.angle_beta   90.00
_cell.angle_gamma   90.00
#
_symmetry.space_group_name_H-M   'P 1'
#
loop_
_entity.id
_entity.type
_entity.pdbx_description
1 polymer ?
#
loop_
_entity_poly.entity_id
_entity_poly.type
_entity_poly.pdbx_seq_one_letter_code
_entity_poly.pdbx_strand_id
1 'polypeptide(L)'
;MVKSILNSSINYPEIKTLDLDDKDYDATQYEYNILGTDIIIALGQSKYTFVDQGVIFYPIYLIKNDRVYKQIGVFEILESQLPNVIDEDDDLDLDLIDKPLIFDFVDIQLLKSVEHKRISIDSVNNKEDASKKELDKEKEEEEEEEVEIDEEEKQYDLPQQDTKQVEKELKEFTSNKTNPWVQEYFKSNNYNLEDNEGGGDCLFAVIREALKTVDKDISVTELRKKLSENVNEELYKNYKEKYDMVLSSIHDTDVKMKQLNKLNIELRDRLKQSKDREEQKLIVEQAKHVSETYKRLKSELKISKEILAEFKIMKKVNSVEDLKKVIKTCEFWADDWAISTLERILKIKFILFSSESWKEGDKKNVLLCGQIIDNIMKEEGVFEPQYYILADYTGNHYKLITYMNHKIFNFPQIPYKIKLLISENCLRGETGAFKIIPQFQKFNSDLGIIEPDDVEIIEESNNLYDKDIVFQYYIKSNNKPLPGKGKGEMIPFGKEKEFAKLSEIADWRKKLDNDYPSEYELDGHKWYSVEHYINAAKFKDTNPEFYLLFSLDSKSNISKDITLAKAAGSKTGKHKGELLRSKDIKIDPSFFGGKDEQALESALNAKFSQNEEMKSILLNTNKAKLMHFQGSAPPKSSDTMMLVRSKLINEYKN
;
A
#
# COMPACT_ATOMS: atom_id res chain seq x y z
N MET A 1 -10.74 37.00 -24.00
CA MET A 1 -10.45 36.44 -22.67
C MET A 1 -11.27 35.19 -22.59
N VAL A 2 -10.70 34.07 -22.14
CA VAL A 2 -11.43 32.81 -22.02
C VAL A 2 -11.89 32.61 -20.59
N LYS A 3 -13.12 32.12 -20.41
CA LYS A 3 -13.74 31.91 -19.10
C LYS A 3 -13.47 30.50 -18.63
N SER A 4 -13.15 30.33 -17.35
CA SER A 4 -12.88 29.00 -16.77
C SER A 4 -14.06 28.05 -16.91
N ILE A 5 -13.76 26.76 -17.09
CA ILE A 5 -14.75 25.67 -17.12
C ILE A 5 -15.05 25.20 -15.68
N LEU A 6 -14.03 25.19 -14.82
CA LEU A 6 -14.15 24.71 -13.43
C LEU A 6 -14.74 25.77 -12.49
N ASN A 7 -14.50 27.07 -12.73
CA ASN A 7 -15.06 28.13 -11.90
C ASN A 7 -15.43 29.40 -12.69
N SER A 8 -16.73 29.64 -12.84
CA SER A 8 -17.26 30.75 -13.65
C SER A 8 -16.88 32.17 -13.18
N SER A 9 -16.25 32.37 -12.01
CA SER A 9 -15.68 33.67 -11.61
C SER A 9 -14.29 33.97 -12.19
N ILE A 10 -13.62 32.97 -12.77
CA ILE A 10 -12.25 33.09 -13.30
C ILE A 10 -12.27 33.42 -14.80
N ASN A 11 -11.42 34.35 -15.22
CA ASN A 11 -11.18 34.70 -16.62
C ASN A 11 -9.68 34.78 -16.90
N TYR A 12 -9.24 34.16 -18.00
CA TYR A 12 -7.84 34.18 -18.43
C TYR A 12 -7.61 35.24 -19.51
N PRO A 13 -6.58 36.08 -19.34
CA PRO A 13 -6.13 36.97 -20.41
C PRO A 13 -5.52 36.16 -21.55
N GLU A 14 -5.81 36.54 -22.79
CA GLU A 14 -5.24 35.92 -23.98
C GLU A 14 -3.82 36.45 -24.23
N ILE A 15 -2.87 35.92 -23.48
CA ILE A 15 -1.45 36.24 -23.61
C ILE A 15 -0.90 35.44 -24.81
N LYS A 16 -0.14 36.10 -25.70
CA LYS A 16 0.41 35.47 -26.92
C LYS A 16 1.88 35.11 -26.79
N THR A 17 2.53 35.60 -25.75
CA THR A 17 3.97 35.46 -25.47
C THR A 17 4.22 34.37 -24.44
N LEU A 18 5.45 33.86 -24.39
CA LEU A 18 5.91 32.98 -23.32
C LEU A 18 5.83 33.71 -21.96
N ASP A 19 5.28 33.07 -20.94
CA ASP A 19 5.33 33.54 -19.57
C ASP A 19 6.80 33.58 -19.11
N LEU A 20 7.19 34.64 -18.39
CA LEU A 20 8.58 34.83 -17.97
C LEU A 20 9.05 33.72 -17.03
N ASP A 21 8.15 33.16 -16.23
CA ASP A 21 8.48 32.07 -15.31
C ASP A 21 8.78 30.77 -16.06
N ASP A 22 8.28 30.62 -17.29
CA ASP A 22 8.42 29.40 -18.10
C ASP A 22 9.66 29.43 -19.02
N LYS A 23 10.46 30.51 -18.98
CA LYS A 23 11.57 30.72 -19.93
C LYS A 23 12.66 29.66 -19.86
N ASP A 24 12.99 29.20 -18.66
CA ASP A 24 14.06 28.22 -18.39
C ASP A 24 13.49 26.88 -17.89
N TYR A 25 12.18 26.66 -18.07
CA TYR A 25 11.49 25.42 -17.71
C TYR A 25 11.70 24.35 -18.78
N ASP A 26 12.07 23.15 -18.37
CA ASP A 26 12.19 21.99 -19.26
C ASP A 26 10.82 21.31 -19.35
N ALA A 27 10.09 21.57 -20.44
CA ALA A 27 8.71 21.15 -20.61
C ALA A 27 8.57 19.94 -21.53
N THR A 28 7.73 18.98 -21.14
CA THR A 28 7.34 17.85 -22.00
C THR A 28 6.44 18.31 -23.14
N GLN A 29 6.67 17.73 -24.32
CA GLN A 29 5.93 18.02 -25.55
C GLN A 29 4.89 16.92 -25.81
N TYR A 30 3.69 17.34 -26.20
CA TYR A 30 2.57 16.46 -26.49
C TYR A 30 2.12 16.64 -27.94
N GLU A 31 1.79 15.54 -28.62
CA GLU A 31 1.01 15.59 -29.86
C GLU A 31 -0.48 15.73 -29.46
N TYR A 32 -1.14 16.81 -29.88
CA TYR A 32 -2.52 17.12 -29.49
C TYR A 32 -3.35 17.60 -30.68
N ASN A 33 -4.62 17.18 -30.75
CA ASN A 33 -5.53 17.61 -31.81
C ASN A 33 -6.34 18.84 -31.38
N ILE A 34 -6.11 19.98 -32.03
CA ILE A 34 -6.90 21.20 -31.82
C ILE A 34 -7.59 21.56 -33.13
N LEU A 35 -8.92 21.73 -33.11
CA LEU A 35 -9.75 22.06 -34.27
C LEU A 35 -9.52 21.11 -35.47
N GLY A 36 -9.27 19.82 -35.22
CA GLY A 36 -9.04 18.81 -36.26
C GLY A 36 -7.65 18.88 -36.91
N THR A 37 -6.69 19.58 -36.29
CA THR A 37 -5.28 19.64 -36.75
C THR A 37 -4.37 19.07 -35.65
N ASP A 38 -3.54 18.09 -36.01
CA ASP A 38 -2.54 17.53 -35.10
C ASP A 38 -1.35 18.48 -35.02
N ILE A 39 -1.04 18.91 -33.80
CA ILE A 39 0.04 19.87 -33.51
C ILE A 39 0.89 19.36 -32.34
N ILE A 40 2.08 19.94 -32.19
CA ILE A 40 2.90 19.73 -31.01
C ILE A 40 2.71 20.92 -30.06
N ILE A 41 2.34 20.62 -28.82
CA ILE A 41 2.21 21.59 -27.73
C ILE A 41 3.21 21.29 -26.61
N ALA A 42 3.56 22.30 -25.84
CA ALA A 42 4.26 22.15 -24.56
C ALA A 42 3.47 22.84 -23.45
N LEU A 43 3.54 22.32 -22.24
CA LEU A 43 2.88 22.89 -21.08
C LEU A 43 3.87 23.73 -20.26
N GLY A 44 3.42 24.91 -19.83
CA GLY A 44 4.14 25.74 -18.85
C GLY A 44 4.01 25.19 -17.43
N GLN A 45 4.72 25.81 -16.49
CA GLN A 45 4.62 25.44 -15.07
C GLN A 45 3.21 25.66 -14.53
N SER A 46 2.86 24.89 -13.50
CA SER A 46 1.62 25.04 -12.77
C SER A 46 1.49 26.44 -12.16
N LYS A 47 0.35 27.08 -12.41
CA LYS A 47 0.04 28.41 -11.88
C LYS A 47 -1.00 28.29 -10.78
N TYR A 48 -0.61 28.72 -9.57
CA TYR A 48 -1.43 28.67 -8.36
C TYR A 48 -2.22 29.97 -8.11
N THR A 49 -2.31 30.86 -9.10
CA THR A 49 -2.95 32.17 -8.95
C THR A 49 -4.41 32.09 -8.47
N PHE A 50 -5.11 31.00 -8.77
CA PHE A 50 -6.51 30.77 -8.39
C PHE A 50 -6.69 29.59 -7.44
N VAL A 51 -5.63 29.16 -6.73
CA VAL A 51 -5.68 28.00 -5.85
C VAL A 51 -6.69 28.19 -4.70
N ASP A 52 -6.85 29.41 -4.18
CA ASP A 52 -7.86 29.73 -3.15
C ASP A 52 -9.31 29.55 -3.66
N GLN A 53 -9.50 29.51 -4.98
CA GLN A 53 -10.78 29.22 -5.65
C GLN A 53 -10.86 27.77 -6.12
N GLY A 54 -9.89 26.93 -5.71
CA GLY A 54 -9.80 25.49 -6.00
C GLY A 54 -9.22 25.16 -7.37
N VAL A 55 -8.71 26.13 -8.13
CA VAL A 55 -8.28 25.92 -9.53
C VAL A 55 -6.78 26.16 -9.69
N ILE A 56 -6.09 25.17 -10.28
CA ILE A 56 -4.71 25.28 -10.77
C ILE A 56 -4.77 25.22 -12.29
N PHE A 57 -3.93 26.01 -12.97
CA PHE A 57 -3.92 26.00 -14.43
C PHE A 57 -2.51 25.94 -15.02
N TYR A 58 -2.42 25.47 -16.25
CA TYR A 58 -1.17 25.24 -16.98
C TYR A 58 -1.23 25.97 -18.34
N PRO A 59 -0.31 26.92 -18.62
CA PRO A 59 -0.21 27.55 -19.94
C PRO A 59 0.07 26.55 -21.06
N ILE A 60 -0.62 26.67 -22.19
CA ILE A 60 -0.39 25.83 -23.37
C ILE A 60 0.38 26.63 -24.42
N TYR A 61 1.53 26.12 -24.84
CA TYR A 61 2.39 26.73 -25.85
C TYR A 61 2.40 25.92 -27.14
N LEU A 62 2.17 26.58 -28.26
CA LEU A 62 2.33 26.00 -29.60
C LEU A 62 3.81 25.94 -29.97
N ILE A 63 4.30 24.78 -30.38
CA ILE A 63 5.70 24.57 -30.77
C ILE A 63 5.87 24.67 -32.29
N LYS A 64 6.91 25.39 -32.73
CA LYS A 64 7.31 25.49 -34.13
C LYS A 64 8.82 25.39 -34.26
N ASN A 65 9.33 24.38 -34.98
CA ASN A 65 10.77 24.15 -35.16
C ASN A 65 11.54 24.11 -33.82
N ASP A 66 11.04 23.32 -32.86
CA ASP A 66 11.62 23.14 -31.51
C ASP A 66 11.73 24.44 -30.70
N ARG A 67 10.87 25.43 -30.98
CA ARG A 67 10.77 26.69 -30.22
C ARG A 67 9.32 27.02 -29.92
N VAL A 68 9.10 27.63 -28.76
CA VAL A 68 7.79 28.21 -28.39
C VAL A 68 7.43 29.30 -29.40
N TYR A 69 6.29 29.12 -30.08
CA TYR A 69 5.77 30.08 -31.05
C TYR A 69 4.80 31.07 -30.40
N LYS A 70 3.73 30.57 -29.78
CA LYS A 70 2.71 31.37 -29.09
C LYS A 70 2.06 30.57 -27.96
N GLN A 71 1.66 31.25 -26.89
CA GLN A 71 0.69 30.68 -25.97
C GLN A 71 -0.68 30.67 -26.63
N ILE A 72 -1.40 29.55 -26.57
CA ILE A 72 -2.63 29.31 -27.32
C ILE A 72 -3.82 28.91 -26.42
N GLY A 73 -3.58 28.69 -25.13
CA GLY A 73 -4.64 28.32 -24.20
C GLY A 73 -4.12 28.00 -22.82
N VAL A 74 -4.99 27.39 -22.01
CA VAL A 74 -4.68 26.84 -20.70
C VAL A 74 -5.39 25.50 -20.47
N PHE A 75 -4.76 24.61 -19.72
CA PHE A 75 -5.45 23.50 -19.05
C PHE A 75 -5.80 23.90 -17.62
N GLU A 76 -6.92 23.40 -17.11
CA GLU A 76 -7.37 23.63 -15.73
C GLU A 76 -7.55 22.29 -15.03
N ILE A 77 -7.18 22.25 -13.75
CA ILE A 77 -7.48 21.13 -12.86
C ILE A 77 -7.98 21.66 -11.52
N LEU A 78 -8.74 20.84 -10.80
CA LEU A 78 -9.03 21.10 -9.40
C LEU A 78 -7.77 20.84 -8.56
N GLU A 79 -7.54 21.63 -7.51
CA GLU A 79 -6.42 21.41 -6.58
C GLU A 79 -6.40 19.98 -6.04
N SER A 80 -7.58 19.42 -5.76
CA SER A 80 -7.75 18.04 -5.27
C SER A 80 -7.37 16.96 -6.28
N GLN A 81 -7.31 17.28 -7.58
CA GLN A 81 -6.95 16.33 -8.63
C GLN A 81 -5.44 16.24 -8.84
N LEU A 82 -4.68 17.27 -8.42
CA LEU A 82 -3.22 17.36 -8.61
C LEU A 82 -2.45 16.06 -8.28
N PRO A 83 -2.76 15.32 -7.19
CA PRO A 83 -2.02 14.08 -6.86
C PRO A 83 -2.25 12.92 -7.84
N ASN A 84 -3.32 12.97 -8.63
CA ASN A 84 -3.79 11.85 -9.45
C ASN A 84 -3.66 12.09 -10.96
N VAL A 85 -3.38 13.34 -11.37
CA VAL A 85 -3.31 13.75 -12.80
C VAL A 85 -1.88 14.10 -13.22
N ILE A 86 -0.90 13.86 -12.35
CA ILE A 86 0.51 14.06 -12.60
C ILE A 86 1.19 12.69 -12.69
N ASP A 87 2.00 12.50 -13.72
CA ASP A 87 2.72 11.27 -13.99
C ASP A 87 4.04 11.17 -13.21
N GLU A 88 4.82 10.13 -13.51
CA GLU A 88 6.07 9.80 -12.80
C GLU A 88 7.19 10.86 -12.98
N ASP A 89 7.05 11.74 -13.98
CA ASP A 89 8.00 12.79 -14.32
C ASP A 89 7.57 14.18 -13.84
N ASP A 90 6.47 14.27 -13.06
CA ASP A 90 5.86 15.52 -12.59
C ASP A 90 5.15 16.31 -13.72
N ASP A 91 4.89 15.62 -14.85
CA ASP A 91 4.18 16.15 -16.00
C ASP A 91 2.70 15.78 -15.93
N LEU A 92 1.86 16.58 -16.59
CA LEU A 92 0.43 16.43 -16.50
C LEU A 92 -0.07 15.38 -17.50
N ASP A 93 -0.77 14.37 -17.00
CA ASP A 93 -1.40 13.34 -17.83
C ASP A 93 -2.67 13.89 -18.47
N LEU A 94 -2.58 14.20 -19.76
CA LEU A 94 -3.65 14.80 -20.54
C LEU A 94 -4.87 13.88 -20.71
N ASP A 95 -4.74 12.58 -20.47
CA ASP A 95 -5.86 11.62 -20.56
C ASP A 95 -6.74 11.64 -19.30
N LEU A 96 -6.26 12.22 -18.20
CA LEU A 96 -6.93 12.24 -16.89
C LEU A 96 -7.58 13.60 -16.56
N ILE A 97 -7.54 14.56 -17.48
CA ILE A 97 -8.03 15.93 -17.26
C ILE A 97 -8.99 16.42 -18.34
N ASP A 98 -9.72 17.49 -18.02
CA ASP A 98 -10.66 18.10 -18.94
C ASP A 98 -9.98 18.75 -20.14
N LYS A 99 -10.76 18.95 -21.21
CA LYS A 99 -10.30 19.59 -22.46
C LYS A 99 -9.75 21.00 -22.20
N PRO A 100 -8.75 21.44 -22.98
CA PRO A 100 -8.13 22.73 -22.78
C PRO A 100 -9.06 23.89 -23.17
N LEU A 101 -8.89 25.02 -22.49
CA LEU A 101 -9.46 26.29 -22.90
C LEU A 101 -8.53 26.95 -23.91
N ILE A 102 -8.95 26.94 -25.17
CA ILE A 102 -8.20 27.52 -26.29
C ILE A 102 -8.62 28.98 -26.48
N PHE A 103 -7.64 29.86 -26.66
CA PHE A 103 -7.86 31.30 -26.86
C PHE A 103 -8.58 31.60 -28.18
N ASP A 104 -9.43 32.64 -28.18
CA ASP A 104 -10.33 32.97 -29.29
C ASP A 104 -9.61 33.25 -30.62
N PHE A 105 -8.36 33.74 -30.57
CA PHE A 105 -7.59 34.02 -31.79
C PHE A 105 -6.98 32.78 -32.46
N VAL A 106 -7.13 31.59 -31.87
CA VAL A 106 -6.57 30.35 -32.41
C VAL A 106 -7.50 29.77 -33.46
N ASP A 107 -7.07 29.82 -34.72
CA ASP A 107 -7.82 29.29 -35.86
C ASP A 107 -7.03 28.20 -36.61
N ILE A 108 -7.71 27.50 -37.52
CA ILE A 108 -7.11 26.43 -38.34
C ILE A 108 -5.92 26.95 -39.17
N GLN A 109 -5.91 28.23 -39.55
CA GLN A 109 -4.80 28.80 -40.34
C GLN A 109 -3.52 28.95 -39.49
N LEU A 110 -3.66 29.39 -38.24
CA LEU A 110 -2.56 29.47 -37.27
C LEU A 110 -1.96 28.08 -37.03
N LEU A 111 -2.79 27.07 -36.83
CA LEU A 111 -2.37 25.69 -36.54
C LEU A 111 -1.71 25.01 -37.75
N LYS A 112 -2.22 25.22 -38.97
CA LYS A 112 -1.59 24.68 -40.19
C LYS A 112 -0.26 25.34 -40.54
N SER A 113 0.05 26.51 -39.97
CA SER A 113 1.32 27.20 -40.22
C SER A 113 2.52 26.53 -39.54
N VAL A 114 2.31 25.49 -38.72
CA VAL A 114 3.32 24.81 -37.88
C VAL A 114 3.43 23.28 -38.10
N GLU A 115 2.67 22.71 -39.04
CA GLU A 115 2.64 21.25 -39.28
C GLU A 115 3.97 20.71 -39.85
N HIS A 116 4.56 19.69 -39.20
CA HIS A 116 5.77 19.00 -39.64
C HIS A 116 5.43 17.80 -40.55
N LYS A 117 5.79 17.87 -41.84
CA LYS A 117 5.68 16.72 -42.77
C LYS A 117 6.60 15.56 -42.33
N ARG A 118 6.04 14.50 -41.75
CA ARG A 118 6.71 13.18 -41.62
C ARG A 118 6.51 12.36 -42.91
N ILE A 119 7.61 11.84 -43.45
CA ILE A 119 7.67 10.93 -44.61
C ILE A 119 7.47 9.49 -44.08
N SER A 120 6.48 8.77 -44.61
CA SER A 120 6.27 7.33 -44.36
C SER A 120 6.57 6.52 -45.62
N ILE A 121 7.43 5.50 -45.49
CA ILE A 121 7.71 4.47 -46.50
C ILE A 121 6.77 3.27 -46.26
N ASP A 122 5.98 2.98 -47.30
CA ASP A 122 5.45 1.70 -47.79
C ASP A 122 4.67 0.77 -46.84
N SER A 123 3.34 0.66 -47.03
CA SER A 123 2.63 -0.29 -47.92
C SER A 123 2.40 -1.64 -47.22
N VAL A 124 1.19 -2.21 -47.11
CA VAL A 124 0.35 -2.76 -48.20
C VAL A 124 -1.03 -3.13 -47.59
N ASN A 125 -2.11 -2.73 -48.27
CA ASN A 125 -3.41 -3.40 -48.53
C ASN A 125 -4.10 -4.26 -47.43
N ASN A 126 -5.42 -4.27 -47.21
CA ASN A 126 -6.54 -4.15 -48.14
C ASN A 126 -7.88 -4.02 -47.37
N LYS A 127 -8.79 -3.23 -47.95
CA LYS A 127 -10.27 -3.38 -48.12
C LYS A 127 -11.25 -3.26 -46.92
N GLU A 128 -12.09 -2.21 -47.04
CA GLU A 128 -13.57 -2.19 -47.15
C GLU A 128 -14.34 -3.35 -46.47
N ASP A 129 -15.42 -3.12 -45.70
CA ASP A 129 -16.63 -2.44 -46.16
C ASP A 129 -17.55 -1.97 -45.00
N ALA A 130 -18.47 -1.07 -45.35
CA ALA A 130 -19.41 -0.37 -44.49
C ALA A 130 -20.65 -1.20 -44.07
N SER A 131 -21.27 -0.85 -42.94
CA SER A 131 -22.75 -0.76 -42.85
C SER A 131 -23.22 -0.03 -41.58
N LYS A 132 -24.28 0.75 -41.77
CA LYS A 132 -25.00 1.61 -40.81
C LYS A 132 -26.14 0.85 -40.11
N LYS A 133 -26.53 1.28 -38.90
CA LYS A 133 -27.89 1.74 -38.46
C LYS A 133 -28.19 1.40 -36.98
N GLU A 134 -28.49 2.45 -36.19
CA GLU A 134 -29.79 2.72 -35.49
C GLU A 134 -29.89 1.97 -34.13
N LEU A 135 -29.71 2.60 -32.95
CA LEU A 135 -30.53 3.60 -32.23
C LEU A 135 -31.99 3.17 -32.05
N ASP A 136 -32.26 2.52 -30.92
CA ASP A 136 -33.55 2.60 -30.23
C ASP A 136 -33.34 2.85 -28.73
N LYS A 137 -34.10 3.82 -28.23
CA LYS A 137 -34.19 4.25 -26.84
C LYS A 137 -35.42 3.59 -26.24
N GLU A 138 -35.26 2.83 -25.16
CA GLU A 138 -36.35 2.59 -24.23
C GLU A 138 -35.99 3.20 -22.87
N LYS A 139 -36.90 4.06 -22.41
CA LYS A 139 -36.95 4.63 -21.08
C LYS A 139 -37.73 3.63 -20.23
N GLU A 140 -37.15 3.19 -19.12
CA GLU A 140 -37.92 2.57 -18.05
C GLU A 140 -38.01 3.58 -16.89
N GLU A 141 -39.26 3.77 -16.45
CA GLU A 141 -39.67 4.59 -15.32
C GLU A 141 -39.37 3.80 -14.04
N GLU A 142 -38.52 4.34 -13.16
CA GLU A 142 -38.36 3.82 -11.80
C GLU A 142 -39.45 4.47 -10.92
N GLU A 143 -40.41 3.66 -10.49
CA GLU A 143 -41.33 4.00 -9.41
C GLU A 143 -40.57 3.99 -8.07
N GLU A 144 -40.39 5.15 -7.47
CA GLU A 144 -39.94 5.31 -6.09
C GLU A 144 -41.06 4.88 -5.13
N GLU A 145 -41.00 3.66 -4.62
CA GLU A 145 -41.72 3.30 -3.39
C GLU A 145 -40.93 3.81 -2.18
N GLU A 146 -41.32 4.98 -1.66
CA GLU A 146 -40.97 5.40 -0.30
C GLU A 146 -41.61 4.45 0.71
N VAL A 147 -40.81 3.54 1.27
CA VAL A 147 -41.17 2.82 2.50
C VAL A 147 -40.59 3.61 3.68
N GLU A 148 -41.43 4.44 4.31
CA GLU A 148 -41.17 4.93 5.66
C GLU A 148 -41.12 3.73 6.62
N ILE A 149 -39.91 3.31 7.01
CA ILE A 149 -39.71 2.39 8.13
C ILE A 149 -39.49 3.25 9.37
N ASP A 150 -40.60 3.58 10.02
CA ASP A 150 -40.62 4.11 11.39
C ASP A 150 -40.47 2.92 12.35
N GLU A 151 -39.24 2.39 12.48
CA GLU A 151 -38.89 1.44 13.53
C GLU A 151 -38.22 2.19 14.68
N GLU A 152 -39.03 2.52 15.70
CA GLU A 152 -38.52 2.78 17.05
C GLU A 152 -37.51 1.68 17.41
N GLU A 153 -36.23 2.04 17.59
CA GLU A 153 -35.16 1.16 18.05
C GLU A 153 -35.51 0.58 19.44
N LYS A 154 -36.32 -0.48 19.46
CA LYS A 154 -36.43 -1.35 20.62
C LYS A 154 -35.10 -2.09 20.73
N GLN A 155 -34.30 -1.70 21.71
CA GLN A 155 -33.07 -2.35 22.11
C GLN A 155 -33.39 -3.80 22.53
N TYR A 156 -33.36 -4.73 21.58
CA TYR A 156 -33.42 -6.16 21.86
C TYR A 156 -32.10 -6.57 22.52
N ASP A 157 -32.16 -7.29 23.64
CA ASP A 157 -30.95 -7.91 24.20
C ASP A 157 -30.31 -8.81 23.13
N LEU A 158 -29.14 -8.42 22.62
CA LEU A 158 -28.39 -9.22 21.65
C LEU A 158 -28.08 -10.60 22.26
N PRO A 159 -28.62 -11.70 21.71
CA PRO A 159 -28.30 -13.02 22.21
C PRO A 159 -26.82 -13.33 21.99
N GLN A 160 -26.19 -13.99 22.95
CA GLN A 160 -24.81 -14.46 22.78
C GLN A 160 -24.73 -15.41 21.58
N GLN A 161 -23.92 -15.06 20.58
CA GLN A 161 -23.61 -15.98 19.48
C GLN A 161 -22.88 -17.20 20.06
N ASP A 162 -23.42 -18.40 19.88
CA ASP A 162 -22.78 -19.67 20.22
C ASP A 162 -22.39 -20.44 18.94
N THR A 163 -21.83 -21.65 19.09
CA THR A 163 -21.44 -22.48 17.94
C THR A 163 -22.61 -22.85 17.04
N LYS A 164 -23.81 -23.04 17.61
CA LYS A 164 -25.02 -23.37 16.83
C LYS A 164 -25.48 -22.19 15.99
N GLN A 165 -25.44 -20.99 16.55
CA GLN A 165 -25.75 -19.75 15.83
C GLN A 165 -24.75 -19.51 14.70
N VAL A 166 -23.45 -19.76 14.92
CA VAL A 166 -22.44 -19.69 13.85
C VAL A 166 -22.76 -20.68 12.72
N GLU A 167 -23.08 -21.93 13.04
CA GLU A 167 -23.46 -22.92 12.02
C GLU A 167 -24.74 -22.55 11.25
N LYS A 168 -25.70 -21.92 11.93
CA LYS A 168 -26.92 -21.41 11.31
C LYS A 168 -26.60 -20.28 10.33
N GLU A 169 -25.85 -19.26 10.77
CA GLU A 169 -25.45 -18.14 9.92
C GLU A 169 -24.66 -18.60 8.70
N LEU A 170 -23.77 -19.58 8.85
CA LEU A 170 -23.01 -20.16 7.74
C LEU A 170 -23.90 -20.87 6.71
N LYS A 171 -25.01 -21.49 7.14
CA LYS A 171 -25.96 -22.18 6.25
C LYS A 171 -26.89 -21.20 5.53
N GLU A 172 -27.26 -20.11 6.21
CA GLU A 172 -28.14 -19.07 5.68
C GLU A 172 -27.41 -18.07 4.79
N PHE A 173 -26.10 -17.92 4.96
CA PHE A 173 -25.27 -17.01 4.18
C PHE A 173 -25.15 -17.47 2.72
N THR A 174 -25.47 -16.56 1.80
CA THR A 174 -25.25 -16.74 0.36
C THR A 174 -24.35 -15.61 -0.15
N SER A 175 -23.33 -15.98 -0.92
CA SER A 175 -22.39 -15.01 -1.46
C SER A 175 -23.01 -14.26 -2.64
N ASN A 176 -22.90 -12.93 -2.60
CA ASN A 176 -23.37 -12.03 -3.65
C ASN A 176 -22.37 -10.88 -3.80
N LYS A 177 -22.17 -10.41 -5.04
CA LYS A 177 -21.25 -9.29 -5.35
C LYS A 177 -21.65 -7.99 -4.65
N THR A 178 -22.93 -7.82 -4.31
CA THR A 178 -23.44 -6.64 -3.59
C THR A 178 -23.29 -6.74 -2.07
N ASN A 179 -22.92 -7.90 -1.53
CA ASN A 179 -22.77 -8.07 -0.08
C ASN A 179 -21.62 -7.19 0.44
N PRO A 180 -21.81 -6.47 1.56
CA PRO A 180 -20.72 -5.84 2.28
C PRO A 180 -19.58 -6.81 2.57
N TRP A 181 -18.34 -6.33 2.49
CA TRP A 181 -17.17 -7.19 2.63
C TRP A 181 -17.13 -7.93 3.99
N VAL A 182 -17.66 -7.30 5.05
CA VAL A 182 -17.77 -7.90 6.40
C VAL A 182 -18.66 -9.15 6.40
N GLN A 183 -19.74 -9.15 5.62
CA GLN A 183 -20.61 -10.32 5.48
C GLN A 183 -19.87 -11.44 4.74
N GLU A 184 -19.10 -11.10 3.70
CA GLU A 184 -18.27 -12.06 2.97
C GLU A 184 -17.12 -12.62 3.81
N TYR A 185 -16.53 -11.80 4.69
CA TYR A 185 -15.46 -12.20 5.59
C TYR A 185 -15.98 -13.14 6.69
N PHE A 186 -17.07 -12.74 7.36
CA PHE A 186 -17.65 -13.52 8.44
C PHE A 186 -18.59 -14.63 7.98
N LYS A 187 -18.98 -14.65 6.70
CA LYS A 187 -19.97 -15.58 6.14
C LYS A 187 -21.27 -15.55 6.94
N SER A 188 -21.83 -14.35 7.08
CA SER A 188 -23.03 -14.07 7.86
C SER A 188 -23.72 -12.80 7.36
N ASN A 189 -25.04 -12.86 7.17
CA ASN A 189 -25.87 -11.71 6.74
C ASN A 189 -26.14 -10.71 7.87
N ASN A 190 -25.73 -11.03 9.10
CA ASN A 190 -26.04 -10.23 10.29
C ASN A 190 -25.09 -9.04 10.48
N TYR A 191 -24.05 -8.90 9.66
CA TYR A 191 -23.09 -7.79 9.74
C TYR A 191 -23.44 -6.70 8.74
N ASN A 192 -23.37 -5.44 9.15
CA ASN A 192 -23.50 -4.29 8.26
C ASN A 192 -22.37 -3.28 8.48
N LEU A 193 -22.22 -2.36 7.53
CA LEU A 193 -21.31 -1.23 7.60
C LEU A 193 -22.12 0.05 7.64
N GLU A 194 -21.83 0.90 8.61
CA GLU A 194 -22.37 2.25 8.69
C GLU A 194 -21.22 3.24 8.43
N ASP A 195 -21.37 4.02 7.36
CA ASP A 195 -20.44 5.07 7.01
C ASP A 195 -20.73 6.35 7.82
N ASN A 196 -19.77 7.28 7.84
CA ASN A 196 -19.91 8.57 8.53
C ASN A 196 -19.35 9.70 7.67
N GLU A 197 -19.40 10.92 8.19
CA GLU A 197 -18.99 12.15 7.51
C GLU A 197 -17.55 12.17 6.98
N GLY A 198 -16.68 11.30 7.49
CA GLY A 198 -15.30 11.18 7.02
C GLY A 198 -14.35 12.27 7.52
N GLY A 199 -13.19 12.34 6.87
CA GLY A 199 -12.11 13.25 7.25
C GLY A 199 -11.51 12.93 8.63
N GLY A 200 -10.94 13.94 9.28
CA GLY A 200 -10.27 13.76 10.58
C GLY A 200 -11.20 13.33 11.71
N ASP A 201 -12.52 13.43 11.53
CA ASP A 201 -13.53 13.12 12.54
C ASP A 201 -14.00 11.65 12.53
N CYS A 202 -13.63 10.85 11.51
CA CYS A 202 -14.21 9.52 11.29
C CYS A 202 -14.16 8.57 12.50
N LEU A 203 -13.01 8.47 13.20
CA LEU A 203 -12.91 7.64 14.41
C LEU A 203 -13.82 8.17 15.53
N PHE A 204 -13.89 9.48 15.70
CA PHE A 204 -14.73 10.11 16.72
C PHE A 204 -16.22 9.94 16.41
N ALA A 205 -16.59 9.98 15.13
CA ALA A 205 -17.95 9.70 14.66
C ALA A 205 -18.34 8.24 14.97
N VAL A 206 -17.46 7.26 14.70
CA VAL A 206 -17.67 5.86 15.08
C VAL A 206 -17.95 5.72 16.59
N ILE A 207 -17.20 6.42 17.45
CA ILE A 207 -17.43 6.42 18.90
C ILE A 207 -18.78 7.04 19.25
N ARG A 208 -19.10 8.22 18.68
CA ARG A 208 -20.37 8.93 18.90
C ARG A 208 -21.55 8.03 18.58
N GLU A 209 -21.58 7.44 17.38
CA GLU A 209 -22.68 6.59 16.94
C GLU A 209 -22.81 5.33 17.80
N ALA A 210 -21.70 4.72 18.19
CA ALA A 210 -21.72 3.55 19.08
C ALA A 210 -22.25 3.89 20.48
N LEU A 211 -21.76 4.96 21.11
CA LEU A 211 -22.15 5.34 22.47
C LEU A 211 -23.59 5.85 22.57
N LYS A 212 -24.12 6.46 21.50
CA LYS A 212 -25.52 6.90 21.44
C LYS A 212 -26.51 5.76 21.71
N THR A 213 -26.20 4.53 21.28
CA THR A 213 -27.05 3.34 21.47
C THR A 213 -27.11 2.81 22.91
N VAL A 214 -26.29 3.35 23.82
CA VAL A 214 -26.30 3.01 25.26
C VAL A 214 -26.59 4.25 26.12
N ASP A 215 -27.39 5.18 25.59
CA ASP A 215 -27.79 6.44 26.22
C ASP A 215 -26.61 7.31 26.68
N LYS A 216 -25.45 7.16 26.02
CA LYS A 216 -24.27 7.99 26.24
C LYS A 216 -24.09 8.95 25.08
N ASP A 217 -24.93 9.98 25.05
CA ASP A 217 -24.82 11.04 24.04
C ASP A 217 -23.55 11.86 24.29
N ILE A 218 -22.65 11.88 23.30
CA ILE A 218 -21.41 12.62 23.34
C ILE A 218 -21.06 13.14 21.95
N SER A 219 -20.82 14.44 21.84
CA SER A 219 -20.43 15.06 20.56
C SER A 219 -18.97 14.74 20.20
N VAL A 220 -18.65 14.80 18.90
CA VAL A 220 -17.26 14.74 18.42
C VAL A 220 -16.39 15.81 19.08
N THR A 221 -16.92 17.03 19.24
CA THR A 221 -16.23 18.13 19.92
C THR A 221 -15.89 17.77 21.37
N GLU A 222 -16.80 17.11 22.09
CA GLU A 222 -16.55 16.68 23.46
C GLU A 222 -15.52 15.54 23.53
N LEU A 223 -15.60 14.56 22.62
CA LEU A 223 -14.60 13.48 22.52
C LEU A 223 -13.20 14.05 22.28
N ARG A 224 -13.06 14.97 21.32
CA ARG A 224 -11.79 15.64 21.05
C ARG A 224 -11.30 16.48 22.23
N LYS A 225 -12.22 17.14 22.96
CA LYS A 225 -11.88 17.86 24.19
C LYS A 225 -11.30 16.91 25.24
N LYS A 226 -11.96 15.79 25.54
CA LYS A 226 -11.46 14.76 26.48
C LYS A 226 -10.10 14.22 26.05
N LEU A 227 -9.91 13.96 24.76
CA LEU A 227 -8.61 13.53 24.23
C LEU A 227 -7.53 14.61 24.44
N SER A 228 -7.82 15.86 24.12
CA SER A 228 -6.87 16.97 24.27
C SER A 228 -6.42 17.20 25.73
N GLU A 229 -7.26 16.86 26.70
CA GLU A 229 -6.92 16.99 28.13
C GLU A 229 -5.82 16.00 28.55
N ASN A 230 -5.59 14.93 27.79
CA ASN A 230 -4.54 13.93 28.02
C ASN A 230 -3.20 14.28 27.33
N VAL A 231 -3.12 15.42 26.64
CA VAL A 231 -1.86 15.90 26.05
C VAL A 231 -0.90 16.35 27.15
N ASN A 232 0.30 15.77 27.15
CA ASN A 232 1.40 16.11 28.05
C ASN A 232 2.63 16.62 27.28
N GLU A 233 3.65 17.07 28.02
CA GLU A 233 4.88 17.62 27.45
C GLU A 233 5.66 16.59 26.63
N GLU A 234 5.66 15.32 27.06
CA GLU A 234 6.36 14.22 26.37
C GLU A 234 5.76 13.95 24.99
N LEU A 235 4.43 13.89 24.88
CA LEU A 235 3.73 13.71 23.62
C LEU A 235 3.99 14.88 22.67
N TYR A 236 3.89 16.12 23.18
CA TYR A 236 4.18 17.31 22.38
C TYR A 236 5.61 17.27 21.81
N LYS A 237 6.60 16.97 22.67
CA LYS A 237 7.99 16.82 22.23
C LYS A 237 8.15 15.72 21.20
N ASN A 238 7.54 14.55 21.41
CA ASN A 238 7.62 13.44 20.46
C ASN A 238 7.10 13.84 19.08
N TYR A 239 5.91 14.45 19.01
CA TYR A 239 5.34 14.92 17.74
C TYR A 239 6.20 16.00 17.09
N LYS A 240 6.72 16.93 17.90
CA LYS A 240 7.55 18.04 17.42
C LYS A 240 8.89 17.55 16.87
N GLU A 241 9.56 16.65 17.59
CA GLU A 241 10.80 16.00 17.17
C GLU A 241 10.60 15.23 15.86
N LYS A 242 9.52 14.45 15.74
CA LYS A 242 9.19 13.73 14.51
C LYS A 242 8.99 14.67 13.34
N TYR A 243 8.20 15.72 13.54
CA TYR A 243 7.94 16.74 12.52
C TYR A 243 9.22 17.45 12.06
N ASP A 244 10.02 17.94 13.01
CA ASP A 244 11.25 18.69 12.72
C ASP A 244 12.29 17.80 12.05
N MET A 245 12.41 16.53 12.44
CA MET A 245 13.32 15.58 11.80
C MET A 245 12.93 15.32 10.34
N VAL A 246 11.64 15.11 10.05
CA VAL A 246 11.17 14.88 8.68
C VAL A 246 11.36 16.13 7.83
N LEU A 247 11.07 17.33 8.36
CA LEU A 247 11.33 18.59 7.66
C LEU A 247 12.82 18.79 7.35
N SER A 248 13.71 18.54 8.31
CA SER A 248 15.15 18.64 8.09
C SER A 248 15.60 17.64 7.03
N SER A 249 15.10 16.41 7.08
CA SER A 249 15.38 15.37 6.08
C SER A 249 14.96 15.79 4.68
N ILE A 250 13.77 16.38 4.53
CA ILE A 250 13.27 16.92 3.24
C ILE A 250 14.19 18.03 2.75
N HIS A 251 14.51 19.00 3.61
CA HIS A 251 15.38 20.12 3.26
C HIS A 251 16.77 19.65 2.80
N ASP A 252 17.40 18.77 3.55
CA ASP A 252 18.72 18.22 3.23
C ASP A 252 18.71 17.45 1.91
N THR A 253 17.64 16.71 1.66
CA THR A 253 17.45 15.96 0.41
C THR A 253 17.29 16.90 -0.78
N ASP A 254 16.47 17.95 -0.66
CA ASP A 254 16.30 18.98 -1.70
C ASP A 254 17.62 19.71 -2.01
N VAL A 255 18.41 20.06 -0.98
CA VAL A 255 19.72 20.70 -1.16
C VAL A 255 20.67 19.77 -1.92
N LYS A 256 20.74 18.49 -1.55
CA LYS A 256 21.57 17.49 -2.24
C LYS A 256 21.12 17.27 -3.69
N MET A 257 19.82 17.18 -3.94
CA MET A 257 19.28 17.06 -5.29
C MET A 257 19.63 18.26 -6.17
N LYS A 258 19.56 19.48 -5.64
CA LYS A 258 20.02 20.70 -6.34
C LYS A 258 21.52 20.66 -6.66
N GLN A 259 22.35 20.12 -5.77
CA GLN A 259 23.79 19.93 -6.01
C GLN A 259 24.06 18.90 -7.11
N LEU A 260 23.35 17.77 -7.09
CA LEU A 260 23.46 16.74 -8.14
C LEU A 260 23.03 17.26 -9.51
N ASN A 261 21.98 18.09 -9.58
CA ASN A 261 21.56 18.72 -10.83
C ASN A 261 22.64 19.66 -11.40
N LYS A 262 23.28 20.48 -10.54
CA LYS A 262 24.41 21.32 -10.96
C LYS A 262 25.58 20.48 -11.48
N LEU A 263 25.96 19.43 -10.74
CA LEU A 263 27.02 18.51 -11.16
C LEU A 263 26.69 17.83 -12.50
N ASN A 264 25.43 17.45 -12.73
CA ASN A 264 25.00 16.85 -13.99
C ASN A 264 25.14 17.82 -15.18
N ILE A 265 24.80 19.10 -14.98
CA ILE A 265 25.00 20.17 -15.98
C ILE A 265 26.50 20.34 -16.29
N GLU A 266 27.33 20.40 -15.25
CA GLU A 266 28.79 20.51 -15.39
C GLU A 266 29.40 19.32 -16.16
N LEU A 267 28.98 18.09 -15.82
CA LEU A 267 29.39 16.88 -16.54
C LEU A 267 28.94 16.91 -18.00
N ARG A 268 27.72 17.35 -18.28
CA ARG A 268 27.20 17.49 -19.66
C ARG A 268 28.01 18.52 -20.46
N ASP A 269 28.39 19.63 -19.87
CA ASP A 269 29.20 20.64 -20.55
C ASP A 269 30.65 20.20 -20.75
N ARG A 270 31.25 19.53 -19.76
CA ARG A 270 32.56 18.91 -19.90
C ARG A 270 32.58 17.84 -20.98
N LEU A 271 31.51 17.06 -21.11
CA LEU A 271 31.37 16.05 -22.17
C LEU A 271 31.37 16.69 -23.57
N LYS A 272 30.67 17.83 -23.74
CA LYS A 272 30.65 18.58 -25.02
C LYS A 272 32.04 19.15 -25.38
N GLN A 273 32.81 19.54 -24.37
CA GLN A 273 34.13 20.17 -24.56
C GLN A 273 35.26 19.16 -24.72
N SER A 274 35.13 17.98 -24.11
CA SER A 274 36.15 16.94 -24.19
C SER A 274 36.19 16.29 -25.58
N LYS A 275 37.40 16.12 -26.11
CA LYS A 275 37.70 15.41 -27.36
C LYS A 275 38.41 14.07 -27.11
N ASP A 276 38.77 13.80 -25.86
CA ASP A 276 39.44 12.57 -25.46
C ASP A 276 38.42 11.49 -25.14
N ARG A 277 38.57 10.33 -25.76
CA ARG A 277 37.59 9.24 -25.65
C ARG A 277 37.56 8.63 -24.24
N GLU A 278 38.71 8.57 -23.56
CA GLU A 278 38.77 8.00 -22.20
C GLU A 278 38.19 8.97 -21.17
N GLU A 279 38.44 10.27 -21.31
CA GLU A 279 37.78 11.31 -20.52
C GLU A 279 36.26 11.32 -20.73
N GLN A 280 35.80 11.21 -21.98
CA GLN A 280 34.37 11.12 -22.28
C GLN A 280 33.70 9.91 -21.61
N LYS A 281 34.35 8.74 -21.61
CA LYS A 281 33.84 7.55 -20.91
C LYS A 281 33.72 7.78 -19.41
N LEU A 282 34.75 8.37 -18.79
CA LEU A 282 34.75 8.67 -17.35
C LEU A 282 33.63 9.65 -16.98
N ILE A 283 33.41 10.67 -17.80
CA ILE A 283 32.32 11.64 -17.59
C ILE A 283 30.96 10.95 -17.68
N VAL A 284 30.76 10.07 -18.66
CA VAL A 284 29.51 9.31 -18.81
C VAL A 284 29.27 8.39 -17.61
N GLU A 285 30.32 7.74 -17.11
CA GLU A 285 30.23 6.89 -15.90
C GLU A 285 29.86 7.70 -14.65
N GLN A 286 30.51 8.86 -14.45
CA GLN A 286 30.14 9.79 -13.38
C GLN A 286 28.70 10.28 -13.51
N ALA A 287 28.26 10.64 -14.72
CA ALA A 287 26.89 11.09 -14.97
C ALA A 287 25.85 10.01 -14.68
N LYS A 288 26.15 8.74 -14.96
CA LYS A 288 25.30 7.60 -14.59
C LYS A 288 25.13 7.52 -13.06
N HIS A 289 26.23 7.56 -12.31
CA HIS A 289 26.18 7.53 -10.84
C HIS A 289 25.40 8.72 -10.26
N VAL A 290 25.58 9.92 -10.83
CA VAL A 290 24.82 11.12 -10.45
C VAL A 290 23.32 10.93 -10.70
N SER A 291 22.96 10.41 -11.87
CA SER A 291 21.56 10.12 -12.24
C SER A 291 20.93 9.07 -11.31
N GLU A 292 21.63 7.97 -11.02
CA GLU A 292 21.16 6.92 -10.10
C GLU A 292 20.97 7.46 -8.67
N THR A 293 21.93 8.26 -8.19
CA THR A 293 21.83 8.91 -6.89
C THR A 293 20.64 9.88 -6.84
N TYR A 294 20.43 10.67 -7.90
CA TYR A 294 19.31 11.60 -7.98
C TYR A 294 17.97 10.87 -7.97
N LYS A 295 17.82 9.80 -8.77
CA LYS A 295 16.62 8.96 -8.79
C LYS A 295 16.33 8.37 -7.41
N ARG A 296 17.35 7.89 -6.70
CA ARG A 296 17.19 7.40 -5.32
C ARG A 296 16.71 8.50 -4.36
N LEU A 297 17.33 9.69 -4.41
CA LEU A 297 16.91 10.81 -3.56
C LEU A 297 15.49 11.31 -3.89
N LYS A 298 15.06 11.26 -5.17
CA LYS A 298 13.68 11.57 -5.59
C LYS A 298 12.69 10.62 -4.90
N SER A 299 12.98 9.32 -4.89
CA SER A 299 12.18 8.30 -4.19
C SER A 299 12.14 8.54 -2.67
N GLU A 300 13.30 8.80 -2.05
CA GLU A 300 13.41 9.08 -0.61
C GLU A 300 12.63 10.34 -0.21
N LEU A 301 12.64 11.36 -1.06
CA LEU A 301 11.90 12.61 -0.87
C LEU A 301 10.38 12.36 -0.91
N LYS A 302 9.90 11.51 -1.83
CA LYS A 302 8.49 11.13 -1.91
C LYS A 302 8.02 10.49 -0.60
N ILE A 303 8.74 9.49 -0.11
CA ILE A 303 8.44 8.84 1.18
C ILE A 303 8.50 9.83 2.34
N SER A 304 9.51 10.70 2.38
CA SER A 304 9.61 11.71 3.45
C SER A 304 8.41 12.66 3.45
N LYS A 305 7.89 13.05 2.27
CA LYS A 305 6.68 13.89 2.14
C LYS A 305 5.41 13.16 2.58
N GLU A 306 5.28 11.87 2.27
CA GLU A 306 4.17 11.05 2.74
C GLU A 306 4.17 10.92 4.28
N ILE A 307 5.34 10.67 4.89
CA ILE A 307 5.48 10.65 6.36
C ILE A 307 5.18 12.03 6.95
N LEU A 308 5.59 13.13 6.31
CA LEU A 308 5.29 14.48 6.78
C LEU A 308 3.78 14.73 6.88
N ALA A 309 2.97 14.09 6.04
CA ALA A 309 1.52 14.25 6.07
C ALA A 309 0.92 13.82 7.43
N GLU A 310 1.46 12.77 8.06
CA GLU A 310 1.05 12.30 9.40
C GLU A 310 1.31 13.36 10.49
N PHE A 311 2.32 14.21 10.31
CA PHE A 311 2.75 15.21 11.30
C PHE A 311 2.47 16.66 10.87
N LYS A 312 1.76 16.88 9.76
CA LYS A 312 1.53 18.22 9.17
C LYS A 312 0.86 19.19 10.13
N ILE A 313 0.05 18.68 11.06
CA ILE A 313 -0.59 19.43 12.15
C ILE A 313 0.41 20.25 12.97
N MET A 314 1.67 19.81 13.06
CA MET A 314 2.69 20.44 13.89
C MET A 314 3.26 21.74 13.29
N LYS A 315 2.92 22.10 12.05
CA LYS A 315 3.45 23.28 11.35
C LYS A 315 3.30 24.59 12.12
N LYS A 316 2.23 24.76 12.87
CA LYS A 316 1.94 25.98 13.66
C LYS A 316 1.80 25.70 15.17
N VAL A 317 2.27 24.55 15.62
CA VAL A 317 2.15 24.10 17.02
C VAL A 317 3.48 24.33 17.72
N ASN A 318 3.51 25.29 18.66
CA ASN A 318 4.73 25.69 19.36
C ASN A 318 4.67 25.46 20.88
N SER A 319 3.56 24.89 21.37
CA SER A 319 3.33 24.63 22.78
C SER A 319 2.37 23.46 22.97
N VAL A 320 2.34 22.91 24.18
CA VAL A 320 1.32 21.94 24.61
C VAL A 320 -0.08 22.52 24.41
N GLU A 321 -0.29 23.80 24.73
CA GLU A 321 -1.57 24.49 24.56
C GLU A 321 -2.00 24.56 23.09
N ASP A 322 -1.08 24.79 22.17
CA ASP A 322 -1.38 24.79 20.74
C ASP A 322 -1.71 23.39 20.22
N LEU A 323 -1.00 22.36 20.70
CA LEU A 323 -1.28 20.97 20.35
C LEU A 323 -2.70 20.59 20.82
N LYS A 324 -3.05 20.98 22.05
CA LYS A 324 -4.41 20.81 22.59
C LYS A 324 -5.46 21.51 21.75
N LYS A 325 -5.18 22.68 21.17
CA LYS A 325 -6.12 23.39 20.29
C LYS A 325 -6.30 22.63 18.97
N VAL A 326 -5.23 22.17 18.34
CA VAL A 326 -5.33 21.48 17.04
C VAL A 326 -6.02 20.12 17.17
N ILE A 327 -5.77 19.36 18.24
CA ILE A 327 -6.48 18.08 18.52
C ILE A 327 -7.99 18.27 18.64
N LYS A 328 -8.45 19.45 19.09
CA LYS A 328 -9.88 19.80 19.18
C LYS A 328 -10.55 20.06 17.82
N THR A 329 -9.80 20.01 16.71
CA THR A 329 -10.29 20.30 15.36
C THR A 329 -10.15 19.09 14.45
N CYS A 330 -10.87 19.08 13.32
CA CYS A 330 -10.80 18.04 12.29
C CYS A 330 -9.46 18.02 11.51
N GLU A 331 -8.56 18.97 11.74
CA GLU A 331 -7.18 18.91 11.22
C GLU A 331 -6.40 17.75 11.84
N PHE A 332 -6.72 17.37 13.09
CA PHE A 332 -6.12 16.22 13.75
C PHE A 332 -6.86 14.93 13.41
N TRP A 333 -6.14 14.03 12.75
CA TRP A 333 -6.56 12.67 12.47
C TRP A 333 -6.09 11.76 13.61
N ALA A 334 -6.99 10.92 14.10
CA ALA A 334 -6.70 10.05 15.23
C ALA A 334 -5.65 8.99 14.84
N ASP A 335 -4.46 9.11 15.44
CA ASP A 335 -3.37 8.16 15.32
C ASP A 335 -3.46 7.07 16.41
N ASP A 336 -2.45 6.21 16.48
CA ASP A 336 -2.41 5.12 17.45
C ASP A 336 -2.42 5.62 18.92
N TRP A 337 -1.84 6.80 19.20
CA TRP A 337 -1.94 7.43 20.52
C TRP A 337 -3.38 7.83 20.85
N ALA A 338 -4.08 8.45 19.90
CA ALA A 338 -5.48 8.84 20.08
C ALA A 338 -6.38 7.63 20.34
N ILE A 339 -6.21 6.54 19.59
CA ILE A 339 -6.95 5.29 19.79
C ILE A 339 -6.71 4.75 21.20
N SER A 340 -5.44 4.53 21.59
CA SER A 340 -5.09 3.96 22.89
C SER A 340 -5.57 4.84 24.06
N THR A 341 -5.52 6.17 23.90
CA THR A 341 -6.00 7.11 24.92
C THR A 341 -7.52 7.10 25.03
N LEU A 342 -8.24 7.10 23.90
CA LEU A 342 -9.71 7.05 23.87
C LEU A 342 -10.24 5.74 24.47
N GLU A 343 -9.58 4.62 24.20
CA GLU A 343 -9.89 3.32 24.82
C GLU A 343 -9.87 3.41 26.35
N ARG A 344 -8.78 3.98 26.92
CA ARG A 344 -8.65 4.17 28.37
C ARG A 344 -9.71 5.11 28.94
N ILE A 345 -9.82 6.32 28.41
CA ILE A 345 -10.65 7.37 29.05
C ILE A 345 -12.16 7.11 28.91
N LEU A 346 -12.58 6.36 27.89
CA LEU A 346 -13.98 5.99 27.67
C LEU A 346 -14.31 4.57 28.18
N LYS A 347 -13.29 3.81 28.61
CA LYS A 347 -13.40 2.39 28.96
C LYS A 347 -14.02 1.57 27.83
N ILE A 348 -13.53 1.78 26.61
CA ILE A 348 -13.95 1.06 25.41
C ILE A 348 -12.74 0.33 24.81
N LYS A 349 -12.98 -0.73 24.03
CA LYS A 349 -11.94 -1.39 23.23
C LYS A 349 -12.36 -1.45 21.78
N PHE A 350 -11.52 -0.95 20.88
CA PHE A 350 -11.74 -1.13 19.46
C PHE A 350 -11.31 -2.53 19.03
N ILE A 351 -12.12 -3.15 18.18
CA ILE A 351 -11.77 -4.34 17.41
C ILE A 351 -11.75 -3.88 15.95
N LEU A 352 -10.55 -3.60 15.46
CA LEU A 352 -10.33 -3.01 14.14
C LEU A 352 -10.13 -4.09 13.10
N PHE A 353 -10.82 -3.98 11.97
CA PHE A 353 -10.65 -4.84 10.82
C PHE A 353 -10.25 -4.03 9.59
N SER A 354 -9.23 -4.48 8.86
CA SER A 354 -8.75 -3.82 7.65
C SER A 354 -9.48 -4.34 6.40
N SER A 355 -10.42 -3.54 5.89
CA SER A 355 -11.00 -3.82 4.57
C SER A 355 -9.97 -3.68 3.44
N GLU A 356 -8.92 -2.89 3.63
CA GLU A 356 -7.79 -2.79 2.69
C GLU A 356 -7.10 -4.16 2.56
N SER A 357 -6.71 -4.77 3.68
CA SER A 357 -6.10 -6.11 3.70
C SER A 357 -7.02 -7.15 3.06
N TRP A 358 -8.34 -7.08 3.34
CA TRP A 358 -9.30 -7.99 2.73
C TRP A 358 -9.34 -7.87 1.21
N LYS A 359 -9.44 -6.64 0.68
CA LYS A 359 -9.49 -6.32 -0.76
C LYS A 359 -8.21 -6.76 -1.48
N GLU A 360 -7.06 -6.62 -0.83
CA GLU A 360 -5.74 -7.03 -1.34
C GLU A 360 -5.51 -8.56 -1.24
N GLY A 361 -6.46 -9.30 -0.66
CA GLY A 361 -6.40 -10.75 -0.51
C GLY A 361 -5.60 -11.23 0.71
N ASP A 362 -5.13 -10.31 1.56
CA ASP A 362 -4.49 -10.57 2.84
C ASP A 362 -5.53 -10.87 3.93
N LYS A 363 -6.26 -11.99 3.75
CA LYS A 363 -7.37 -12.38 4.62
C LYS A 363 -6.95 -12.72 6.05
N LYS A 364 -5.67 -13.07 6.24
CA LYS A 364 -5.11 -13.45 7.55
C LYS A 364 -4.69 -12.23 8.37
N ASN A 365 -4.52 -11.07 7.74
CA ASN A 365 -4.16 -9.82 8.40
C ASN A 365 -5.27 -8.77 8.37
N VAL A 366 -6.53 -9.22 8.24
CA VAL A 366 -7.71 -8.37 8.36
C VAL A 366 -7.88 -7.87 9.79
N LEU A 367 -7.82 -8.74 10.80
CA LEU A 367 -7.88 -8.30 12.20
C LEU A 367 -6.59 -7.57 12.59
N LEU A 368 -6.74 -6.34 13.06
CA LEU A 368 -5.65 -5.51 13.58
C LEU A 368 -5.62 -5.60 15.10
N CYS A 369 -4.56 -6.19 15.65
CA CYS A 369 -4.45 -6.44 17.09
C CYS A 369 -4.13 -5.19 17.92
N GLY A 370 -3.71 -4.10 17.25
CA GLY A 370 -3.25 -2.87 17.90
C GLY A 370 -1.98 -3.05 18.72
N GLN A 371 -1.46 -1.94 19.24
CA GLN A 371 -0.35 -1.91 20.18
C GLN A 371 -0.77 -1.17 21.45
N ILE A 372 -0.17 -1.53 22.58
CA ILE A 372 -0.33 -0.74 23.81
C ILE A 372 0.62 0.44 23.69
N ILE A 373 0.10 1.64 23.59
CA ILE A 373 0.90 2.87 23.45
C ILE A 373 0.75 3.75 24.67
N ASP A 374 -0.46 3.83 25.23
CA ASP A 374 -0.74 4.57 26.46
C ASP A 374 0.10 4.03 27.64
N ASN A 375 0.96 4.89 28.19
CA ASN A 375 1.90 4.51 29.24
C ASN A 375 1.20 4.09 30.53
N ILE A 376 0.02 4.64 30.83
CA ILE A 376 -0.76 4.27 32.02
C ILE A 376 -1.23 2.82 31.88
N MET A 377 -1.78 2.45 30.71
CA MET A 377 -2.17 1.06 30.44
C MET A 377 -0.98 0.09 30.44
N LYS A 378 0.21 0.53 29.97
CA LYS A 378 1.43 -0.29 30.03
C LYS A 378 1.87 -0.55 31.47
N GLU A 379 1.88 0.48 32.30
CA GLU A 379 2.32 0.40 33.70
C GLU A 379 1.34 -0.42 34.55
N GLU A 380 0.04 -0.25 34.33
CA GLU A 380 -1.00 -1.04 35.03
C GLU A 380 -0.98 -2.51 34.63
N GLY A 381 -0.59 -2.83 33.39
CA GLY A 381 -0.53 -4.18 32.86
C GLY A 381 -1.88 -4.89 32.74
N VAL A 382 -2.98 -4.18 33.04
CA VAL A 382 -4.36 -4.68 33.01
C VAL A 382 -5.26 -3.58 32.45
N PHE A 383 -6.18 -3.95 31.55
CA PHE A 383 -7.19 -3.05 30.99
C PHE A 383 -8.56 -3.73 30.99
N GLU A 384 -9.54 -3.11 31.65
CA GLU A 384 -10.91 -3.62 31.78
C GLU A 384 -11.90 -2.75 30.99
N PRO A 385 -12.04 -2.96 29.66
CA PRO A 385 -13.02 -2.23 28.87
C PRO A 385 -14.45 -2.62 29.29
N GLN A 386 -15.32 -1.63 29.39
CA GLN A 386 -16.75 -1.83 29.61
C GLN A 386 -17.45 -2.23 28.30
N TYR A 387 -17.01 -1.62 27.18
CA TYR A 387 -17.60 -1.81 25.88
C TYR A 387 -16.57 -2.12 24.80
N TYR A 388 -17.04 -2.71 23.71
CA TYR A 388 -16.28 -3.04 22.52
C TYR A 388 -16.98 -2.44 21.31
N ILE A 389 -16.19 -1.88 20.40
CA ILE A 389 -16.68 -1.29 19.15
C ILE A 389 -15.97 -1.99 17.99
N LEU A 390 -16.75 -2.53 17.06
CA LEU A 390 -16.21 -3.11 15.83
C LEU A 390 -16.09 -1.99 14.79
N ALA A 391 -14.92 -1.83 14.18
CA ALA A 391 -14.73 -0.81 13.16
C ALA A 391 -13.92 -1.34 11.97
N ASP A 392 -14.30 -0.90 10.77
CA ASP A 392 -13.55 -1.09 9.54
C ASP A 392 -12.55 0.04 9.39
N TYR A 393 -11.28 -0.30 9.19
CA TYR A 393 -10.22 0.61 8.79
C TYR A 393 -9.94 0.42 7.31
N THR A 394 -10.21 1.45 6.51
CA THR A 394 -10.03 1.39 5.04
C THR A 394 -8.61 1.73 4.57
N GLY A 395 -7.69 2.02 5.51
CA GLY A 395 -6.37 2.59 5.24
C GLY A 395 -6.28 4.10 5.51
N ASN A 396 -7.42 4.80 5.50
CA ASN A 396 -7.49 6.25 5.75
C ASN A 396 -8.85 6.72 6.30
N HIS A 397 -9.75 5.80 6.67
CA HIS A 397 -11.08 6.13 7.19
C HIS A 397 -11.57 5.01 8.09
N TYR A 398 -12.38 5.37 9.08
CA TYR A 398 -13.01 4.43 10.00
C TYR A 398 -14.51 4.37 9.74
N LYS A 399 -15.06 3.17 9.56
CA LYS A 399 -16.51 2.93 9.47
C LYS A 399 -16.95 2.03 10.61
N LEU A 400 -18.18 2.19 11.07
CA LEU A 400 -18.73 1.37 12.13
C LEU A 400 -19.19 0.02 11.55
N ILE A 401 -18.82 -1.08 12.20
CA ILE A 401 -19.33 -2.41 11.88
C ILE A 401 -20.41 -2.76 12.90
N THR A 402 -21.60 -3.10 12.43
CA THR A 402 -22.69 -3.55 13.29
C THR A 402 -22.89 -5.05 13.17
N TYR A 403 -23.46 -5.67 14.21
CA TYR A 403 -23.90 -7.07 14.19
C TYR A 403 -25.30 -7.18 14.77
N MET A 404 -26.25 -7.69 13.97
CA MET A 404 -27.69 -7.65 14.30
C MET A 404 -28.13 -6.25 14.76
N ASN A 405 -27.73 -5.23 13.99
CA ASN A 405 -27.97 -3.80 14.24
C ASN A 405 -27.37 -3.23 15.54
N HIS A 406 -26.62 -4.04 16.31
CA HIS A 406 -25.90 -3.53 17.48
C HIS A 406 -24.61 -2.84 17.06
N LYS A 407 -24.40 -1.63 17.59
CA LYS A 407 -23.26 -0.76 17.31
C LYS A 407 -22.15 -0.85 18.35
N ILE A 408 -22.50 -1.28 19.57
CA ILE A 408 -21.60 -1.39 20.71
C ILE A 408 -21.93 -2.66 21.51
N PHE A 409 -20.90 -3.28 22.09
CA PHE A 409 -21.02 -4.60 22.70
C PHE A 409 -20.39 -4.62 24.09
N ASN A 410 -20.98 -5.31 25.06
CA ASN A 410 -20.21 -5.84 26.18
C ASN A 410 -19.51 -7.15 25.78
N PHE A 411 -18.61 -7.69 26.62
CA PHE A 411 -17.84 -8.88 26.26
C PHE A 411 -18.69 -10.12 25.90
N PRO A 412 -19.75 -10.48 26.66
CA PRO A 412 -20.68 -11.55 26.26
C PRO A 412 -21.28 -11.36 24.86
N GLN A 413 -21.64 -10.11 24.53
CA GLN A 413 -22.28 -9.71 23.28
C GLN A 413 -21.35 -9.70 22.06
N ILE A 414 -20.02 -9.70 22.24
CA ILE A 414 -19.10 -9.83 21.10
C ILE A 414 -19.39 -11.17 20.39
N PRO A 415 -19.59 -11.18 19.06
CA PRO A 415 -19.75 -12.40 18.30
C PRO A 415 -18.66 -13.42 18.60
N TYR A 416 -19.03 -14.68 18.85
CA TYR A 416 -18.10 -15.73 19.25
C TYR A 416 -17.00 -15.96 18.23
N LYS A 417 -17.31 -15.85 16.93
CA LYS A 417 -16.32 -15.92 15.85
C LYS A 417 -15.23 -14.84 15.96
N ILE A 418 -15.59 -13.63 16.40
CA ILE A 418 -14.62 -12.54 16.61
C ILE A 418 -13.76 -12.82 17.85
N LYS A 419 -14.34 -13.34 18.94
CA LYS A 419 -13.58 -13.76 20.13
C LYS A 419 -12.56 -14.84 19.81
N LEU A 420 -12.93 -15.84 19.00
CA LEU A 420 -12.00 -16.85 18.48
C LEU A 420 -10.88 -16.21 17.65
N LEU A 421 -11.22 -15.32 16.72
CA LEU A 421 -10.24 -14.65 15.87
C LEU A 421 -9.22 -13.84 16.68
N ILE A 422 -9.65 -13.13 17.73
CA ILE A 422 -8.77 -12.40 18.65
C ILE A 422 -7.86 -13.37 19.41
N SER A 423 -8.42 -14.46 19.93
CA SER A 423 -7.64 -15.47 20.66
C SER A 423 -6.56 -16.10 19.78
N GLU A 424 -6.91 -16.39 18.53
CA GLU A 424 -5.97 -16.95 17.55
C GLU A 424 -4.92 -15.96 17.09
N ASN A 425 -5.22 -14.67 16.92
CA ASN A 425 -4.32 -13.76 16.21
C ASN A 425 -3.67 -12.69 17.08
N CYS A 426 -4.24 -12.38 18.25
CA CYS A 426 -3.83 -11.22 19.06
C CYS A 426 -3.36 -11.58 20.48
N LEU A 427 -3.59 -12.80 20.94
CA LEU A 427 -3.16 -13.26 22.27
C LEU A 427 -1.87 -14.09 22.24
N ARG A 428 -1.15 -14.18 21.11
CA ARG A 428 0.09 -14.97 20.99
C ARG A 428 1.36 -14.13 21.23
N GLY A 429 2.41 -14.72 21.80
CA GLY A 429 3.71 -14.06 22.11
C GLY A 429 3.74 -13.42 23.51
N GLU A 430 4.61 -12.43 23.75
CA GLU A 430 4.72 -11.77 25.07
C GLU A 430 3.89 -10.47 25.21
N THR A 431 3.76 -9.67 24.14
CA THR A 431 3.12 -8.35 24.19
C THR A 431 1.86 -8.28 23.32
N GLY A 432 0.91 -7.36 23.61
CA GLY A 432 -0.27 -7.14 22.77
C GLY A 432 -1.44 -6.47 23.49
N ALA A 433 -2.18 -5.58 22.80
CA ALA A 433 -3.24 -4.79 23.42
C ALA A 433 -4.43 -5.61 23.96
N PHE A 434 -4.69 -6.78 23.38
CA PHE A 434 -5.73 -7.68 23.86
C PHE A 434 -5.29 -8.56 25.04
N LYS A 435 -3.97 -8.74 25.27
CA LYS A 435 -3.46 -9.62 26.33
C LYS A 435 -3.66 -9.08 27.73
N ILE A 436 -3.66 -7.76 27.88
CA ILE A 436 -3.89 -7.12 29.16
C ILE A 436 -5.37 -7.10 29.55
N ILE A 437 -6.26 -7.67 28.73
CA ILE A 437 -7.72 -7.69 28.97
C ILE A 437 -8.13 -9.00 29.65
N PRO A 438 -8.53 -9.00 30.94
CA PRO A 438 -8.81 -10.23 31.70
C PRO A 438 -9.92 -11.09 31.09
N GLN A 439 -10.91 -10.47 30.45
CA GLN A 439 -12.00 -11.19 29.80
C GLN A 439 -11.51 -12.06 28.63
N PHE A 440 -10.53 -11.59 27.86
CA PHE A 440 -9.91 -12.38 26.78
C PHE A 440 -8.94 -13.44 27.30
N GLN A 441 -8.18 -13.13 28.35
CA GLN A 441 -7.34 -14.13 29.02
C GLN A 441 -8.19 -15.32 29.50
N LYS A 442 -9.29 -15.04 30.19
CA LYS A 442 -10.24 -16.06 30.66
C LYS A 442 -10.84 -16.86 29.50
N PHE A 443 -11.29 -16.20 28.44
CA PHE A 443 -11.84 -16.87 27.27
C PHE A 443 -10.82 -17.80 26.59
N ASN A 444 -9.55 -17.37 26.49
CA ASN A 444 -8.46 -18.19 25.94
C ASN A 444 -8.17 -19.42 26.82
N SER A 445 -8.19 -19.25 28.16
CA SER A 445 -8.08 -20.36 29.11
C SER A 445 -9.26 -21.35 29.00
N ASP A 446 -10.48 -20.85 28.87
CA ASP A 446 -11.70 -21.68 28.72
C ASP A 446 -11.69 -22.51 27.42
N LEU A 447 -11.01 -22.04 26.37
CA LEU A 447 -10.77 -22.81 25.14
C LEU A 447 -9.74 -23.93 25.29
N GLY A 448 -9.04 -24.02 26.43
CA GLY A 448 -7.96 -24.96 26.65
C GLY A 448 -6.69 -24.62 25.86
N ILE A 449 -6.54 -23.37 25.41
CA ILE A 449 -5.33 -22.90 24.74
C ILE A 449 -4.29 -22.64 25.83
N ILE A 450 -3.39 -23.60 26.03
CA ILE A 450 -2.20 -23.45 26.85
C ILE A 450 -1.20 -22.64 26.03
N GLU A 451 -0.80 -21.47 26.53
CA GLU A 451 0.32 -20.75 25.94
C GLU A 451 1.55 -21.66 26.00
N PRO A 452 2.24 -21.93 24.88
CA PRO A 452 3.45 -22.72 24.93
C PRO A 452 4.44 -22.03 25.86
N ASP A 453 4.97 -22.76 26.85
CA ASP A 453 6.05 -22.31 27.71
C ASP A 453 7.20 -21.75 26.85
N ASP A 454 7.80 -20.67 27.35
CA ASP A 454 8.84 -19.87 26.72
C ASP A 454 9.87 -20.72 25.96
N VAL A 455 9.79 -20.68 24.63
CA VAL A 455 10.98 -20.94 23.83
C VAL A 455 11.69 -19.60 23.76
N GLU A 456 12.66 -19.39 24.65
CA GLU A 456 13.70 -18.38 24.43
C GLU A 456 14.24 -18.61 23.01
N ILE A 457 13.86 -17.74 22.08
CA ILE A 457 14.55 -17.65 20.81
C ILE A 457 15.94 -17.15 21.19
N ILE A 458 16.90 -18.07 21.25
CA ILE A 458 18.30 -17.72 21.39
C ILE A 458 18.60 -16.80 20.19
N GLU A 459 18.65 -15.50 20.45
CA GLU A 459 19.06 -14.51 19.46
C GLU A 459 20.54 -14.79 19.18
N GLU A 460 20.82 -15.58 18.14
CA GLU A 460 22.16 -15.64 17.61
C GLU A 460 22.55 -14.21 17.17
N SER A 461 23.56 -13.66 17.83
CA SER A 461 24.20 -12.40 17.43
C SER A 461 24.84 -12.59 16.06
N ASN A 462 24.05 -12.44 15.01
CA ASN A 462 24.50 -12.66 13.65
C ASN A 462 24.50 -11.34 12.89
N ASN A 463 25.61 -10.98 12.26
CA ASN A 463 25.81 -9.69 11.57
C ASN A 463 25.00 -9.55 10.25
N LEU A 464 24.04 -10.43 10.00
CA LEU A 464 23.27 -10.56 8.76
C LEU A 464 22.14 -9.53 8.62
N TYR A 465 21.65 -8.99 9.74
CA TYR A 465 20.54 -8.04 9.77
C TYR A 465 20.63 -7.07 10.96
N ASP A 466 19.89 -5.97 10.87
CA ASP A 466 19.54 -5.05 11.95
C ASP A 466 18.22 -5.55 12.55
N LYS A 467 18.19 -5.86 13.85
CA LYS A 467 17.01 -6.43 14.51
C LYS A 467 15.87 -5.43 14.69
N ASP A 468 16.19 -4.14 14.64
CA ASP A 468 15.21 -3.07 14.81
C ASP A 468 14.46 -2.77 13.50
N ILE A 469 14.90 -3.38 12.38
CA ILE A 469 14.28 -3.26 11.06
C ILE A 469 13.74 -4.62 10.66
N VAL A 470 12.42 -4.78 10.63
CA VAL A 470 11.75 -6.05 10.35
C VAL A 470 10.79 -5.88 9.18
N PHE A 471 10.92 -6.76 8.19
CA PHE A 471 9.90 -6.95 7.16
C PHE A 471 9.27 -8.32 7.30
N GLN A 472 7.94 -8.35 7.20
CA GLN A 472 7.16 -9.56 7.23
C GLN A 472 6.49 -9.76 5.88
N TYR A 473 6.63 -10.97 5.35
CA TYR A 473 6.11 -11.29 4.03
C TYR A 473 5.51 -12.69 3.96
N TYR A 474 4.64 -12.86 2.98
CA TYR A 474 4.14 -14.11 2.45
C TYR A 474 3.37 -13.87 1.14
N ILE A 475 2.99 -14.94 0.44
CA ILE A 475 2.37 -14.88 -0.90
C ILE A 475 1.06 -14.09 -1.01
N LYS A 476 0.37 -13.77 0.10
CA LYS A 476 -0.84 -12.92 0.10
C LYS A 476 -0.67 -11.60 0.85
N SER A 477 0.57 -11.15 1.09
CA SER A 477 0.84 -9.89 1.80
C SER A 477 0.16 -8.70 1.12
N ASN A 478 -0.41 -7.79 1.92
CA ASN A 478 -0.93 -6.52 1.42
C ASN A 478 0.19 -5.65 0.80
N ASN A 479 -0.04 -5.13 -0.42
CA ASN A 479 0.92 -4.30 -1.15
C ASN A 479 0.76 -2.79 -0.89
N LYS A 480 -0.36 -2.35 -0.30
CA LYS A 480 -0.67 -0.93 -0.10
C LYS A 480 0.18 -0.24 0.98
N PRO A 481 0.45 -0.84 2.16
CA PRO A 481 1.22 -0.16 3.19
C PRO A 481 2.67 0.11 2.74
N LEU A 482 3.18 1.29 3.08
CA LEU A 482 4.59 1.63 2.94
C LEU A 482 5.49 0.58 3.62
N PRO A 483 6.74 0.39 3.14
CA PRO A 483 7.72 -0.43 3.84
C PRO A 483 7.81 -0.03 5.32
N GLY A 484 7.63 -1.00 6.22
CA GLY A 484 7.66 -0.78 7.68
C GLY A 484 6.29 -0.55 8.32
N LYS A 485 5.25 -0.31 7.51
CA LYS A 485 3.86 -0.11 7.96
C LYS A 485 2.99 -1.34 7.71
N GLY A 486 3.52 -2.40 7.11
CA GLY A 486 2.82 -3.68 6.97
C GLY A 486 2.64 -4.40 8.31
N LYS A 487 1.72 -5.36 8.40
CA LYS A 487 1.52 -6.12 9.64
C LYS A 487 2.78 -6.92 9.99
N GLY A 488 3.22 -6.78 11.23
CA GLY A 488 4.44 -7.41 11.75
C GLY A 488 5.74 -6.83 11.21
N GLU A 489 5.66 -5.68 10.53
CA GLU A 489 6.83 -4.89 10.14
C GLU A 489 7.15 -3.84 11.19
N MET A 490 8.42 -3.43 11.21
CA MET A 490 8.91 -2.39 12.09
C MET A 490 10.10 -1.70 11.44
N ILE A 491 10.11 -0.36 11.44
CA ILE A 491 11.27 0.44 11.06
C ILE A 491 11.41 1.57 12.09
N PRO A 492 12.62 1.87 12.60
CA PRO A 492 12.84 3.03 13.45
C PRO A 492 12.54 4.32 12.69
N PHE A 493 11.87 5.25 13.37
CA PHE A 493 11.48 6.53 12.76
C PHE A 493 12.71 7.30 12.23
N GLY A 494 12.62 7.81 11.01
CA GLY A 494 13.70 8.47 10.26
C GLY A 494 14.45 7.55 9.28
N LYS A 495 14.34 6.22 9.40
CA LYS A 495 14.99 5.25 8.49
C LYS A 495 14.07 4.79 7.35
N GLU A 496 12.78 5.13 7.36
CA GLU A 496 11.79 4.63 6.39
C GLU A 496 12.17 4.95 4.94
N LYS A 497 12.73 6.15 4.71
CA LYS A 497 13.18 6.59 3.37
C LYS A 497 14.23 5.67 2.77
N GLU A 498 15.06 5.00 3.57
CA GLU A 498 16.10 4.06 3.09
C GLU A 498 15.51 2.88 2.31
N PHE A 499 14.20 2.66 2.44
CA PHE A 499 13.45 1.58 1.80
C PHE A 499 12.50 2.09 0.70
N ALA A 500 12.62 3.36 0.27
CA ALA A 500 11.75 3.97 -0.73
C ALA A 500 11.73 3.22 -2.08
N LYS A 501 12.79 2.50 -2.41
CA LYS A 501 12.83 1.67 -3.62
C LYS A 501 11.88 0.47 -3.55
N LEU A 502 11.60 -0.08 -2.36
CA LEU A 502 10.64 -1.17 -2.23
C LEU A 502 9.22 -0.71 -2.52
N SER A 503 8.83 0.51 -2.12
CA SER A 503 7.49 1.06 -2.41
C SER A 503 7.22 1.30 -3.90
N GLU A 504 8.26 1.40 -4.74
CA GLU A 504 8.12 1.54 -6.20
C GLU A 504 7.87 0.19 -6.89
N ILE A 505 8.09 -0.92 -6.19
CA ILE A 505 7.99 -2.27 -6.76
C ILE A 505 6.68 -2.90 -6.29
N ALA A 506 5.72 -3.01 -7.21
CA ALA A 506 4.45 -3.68 -6.92
C ALA A 506 4.68 -5.10 -6.42
N ASP A 507 3.94 -5.48 -5.38
CA ASP A 507 3.93 -6.79 -4.75
C ASP A 507 5.30 -7.26 -4.21
N TRP A 508 6.22 -6.36 -3.87
CA TRP A 508 7.58 -6.72 -3.42
C TRP A 508 7.57 -7.71 -2.25
N ARG A 509 6.63 -7.60 -1.30
CA ARG A 509 6.44 -8.55 -0.20
C ARG A 509 6.09 -9.95 -0.72
N LYS A 510 5.12 -10.04 -1.63
CA LYS A 510 4.71 -11.32 -2.24
C LYS A 510 5.87 -11.92 -3.03
N LYS A 511 6.64 -11.10 -3.75
CA LYS A 511 7.80 -11.49 -4.58
C LYS A 511 8.94 -12.11 -3.78
N LEU A 512 9.08 -11.81 -2.49
CA LEU A 512 10.03 -12.48 -1.62
C LEU A 512 9.66 -13.97 -1.38
N ASP A 513 8.38 -14.33 -1.40
CA ASP A 513 7.89 -15.67 -1.08
C ASP A 513 8.40 -16.77 -2.05
N ASN A 514 8.65 -17.97 -1.52
CA ASN A 514 9.09 -19.13 -2.29
C ASN A 514 8.00 -19.66 -3.24
N ASP A 515 6.74 -19.39 -2.92
CA ASP A 515 5.58 -19.66 -3.76
C ASP A 515 5.47 -18.64 -4.90
N TYR A 516 6.14 -17.50 -4.84
CA TYR A 516 6.00 -16.51 -5.91
C TYR A 516 6.57 -17.04 -7.23
N PRO A 517 5.78 -17.03 -8.31
CA PRO A 517 6.24 -17.44 -9.64
C PRO A 517 7.39 -16.55 -10.12
N SER A 518 8.57 -17.15 -10.28
CA SER A 518 9.74 -16.50 -10.84
C SER A 518 10.57 -17.58 -11.49
N GLU A 519 10.53 -17.65 -12.82
CA GLU A 519 11.22 -18.71 -13.53
C GLU A 519 12.75 -18.54 -13.42
N TYR A 520 13.46 -19.64 -13.18
CA TYR A 520 14.92 -19.69 -13.15
C TYR A 520 15.43 -21.06 -13.58
N GLU A 521 16.71 -21.14 -13.92
CA GLU A 521 17.40 -22.38 -14.27
C GLU A 521 18.27 -22.86 -13.10
N LEU A 522 18.14 -24.14 -12.75
CA LEU A 522 18.96 -24.78 -11.73
C LEU A 522 19.06 -26.28 -12.02
N ASP A 523 20.25 -26.85 -11.85
CA ASP A 523 20.56 -28.24 -12.19
C ASP A 523 20.24 -28.62 -13.65
N GLY A 524 20.39 -27.67 -14.59
CA GLY A 524 20.12 -27.89 -16.01
C GLY A 524 18.62 -27.95 -16.36
N HIS A 525 17.74 -27.59 -15.43
CA HIS A 525 16.29 -27.61 -15.60
C HIS A 525 15.68 -26.25 -15.30
N LYS A 526 14.54 -25.98 -15.93
CA LYS A 526 13.77 -24.75 -15.69
C LYS A 526 12.70 -24.96 -14.63
N TRP A 527 12.61 -24.05 -13.67
CA TRP A 527 11.71 -24.13 -12.52
C TRP A 527 10.74 -22.96 -12.49
N TYR A 528 9.49 -23.20 -12.07
CA TYR A 528 8.47 -22.15 -12.00
C TYR A 528 8.58 -21.29 -10.73
N SER A 529 8.98 -21.88 -9.62
CA SER A 529 9.21 -21.20 -8.34
C SER A 529 10.20 -21.96 -7.47
N VAL A 530 10.69 -21.31 -6.41
CA VAL A 530 11.59 -21.92 -5.41
C VAL A 530 10.95 -23.16 -4.80
N GLU A 531 9.64 -23.09 -4.54
CA GLU A 531 8.88 -24.20 -3.98
C GLU A 531 8.82 -25.44 -4.91
N HIS A 532 8.77 -25.25 -6.23
CA HIS A 532 8.82 -26.37 -7.17
C HIS A 532 10.13 -27.14 -7.04
N TYR A 533 11.25 -26.42 -7.01
CA TYR A 533 12.57 -27.05 -6.88
C TYR A 533 12.73 -27.75 -5.53
N ILE A 534 12.35 -27.12 -4.41
CA ILE A 534 12.48 -27.74 -3.08
C ILE A 534 11.65 -29.02 -2.98
N ASN A 535 10.44 -29.04 -3.55
CA ASN A 535 9.63 -30.26 -3.56
C ASN A 535 10.15 -31.31 -4.52
N ALA A 536 10.77 -30.92 -5.63
CA ALA A 536 11.45 -31.85 -6.53
C ALA A 536 12.66 -32.49 -5.85
N ALA A 537 13.53 -31.68 -5.24
CA ALA A 537 14.83 -32.07 -4.69
C ALA A 537 14.76 -33.25 -3.70
N LYS A 538 13.61 -33.42 -3.03
CA LYS A 538 13.26 -34.59 -2.20
C LYS A 538 13.41 -35.95 -2.90
N PHE A 539 13.39 -35.95 -4.23
CA PHE A 539 13.41 -37.16 -5.08
C PHE A 539 14.63 -37.19 -6.02
N LYS A 540 15.50 -36.17 -5.99
CA LYS A 540 16.60 -36.00 -6.95
C LYS A 540 17.49 -37.23 -7.06
N ASP A 541 17.89 -37.79 -5.92
CA ASP A 541 18.86 -38.90 -5.86
C ASP A 541 18.21 -40.28 -5.95
N THR A 542 16.96 -40.41 -5.48
CA THR A 542 16.28 -41.71 -5.33
C THR A 542 15.30 -42.01 -6.45
N ASN A 543 14.69 -40.98 -7.05
CA ASN A 543 13.65 -41.11 -8.08
C ASN A 543 13.76 -39.97 -9.13
N PRO A 544 14.81 -39.97 -9.99
CA PRO A 544 15.08 -38.88 -10.92
C PRO A 544 13.94 -38.59 -11.92
N GLU A 545 13.24 -39.61 -12.39
CA GLU A 545 12.09 -39.42 -13.30
C GLU A 545 10.95 -38.64 -12.63
N PHE A 546 10.69 -38.91 -11.34
CA PHE A 546 9.66 -38.20 -10.59
C PHE A 546 10.11 -36.78 -10.23
N TYR A 547 11.39 -36.57 -9.95
CA TYR A 547 12.00 -35.25 -9.77
C TYR A 547 11.73 -34.34 -10.98
N LEU A 548 11.90 -34.86 -12.21
CA LEU A 548 11.70 -34.09 -13.43
C LEU A 548 10.25 -33.66 -13.65
N LEU A 549 9.26 -34.34 -13.07
CA LEU A 549 7.85 -33.91 -13.19
C LEU A 549 7.59 -32.54 -12.57
N PHE A 550 8.43 -32.07 -11.66
CA PHE A 550 8.31 -30.76 -11.05
C PHE A 550 8.94 -29.64 -11.89
N SER A 551 9.83 -29.98 -12.83
CA SER A 551 10.45 -28.99 -13.71
C SER A 551 9.52 -28.64 -14.86
N LEU A 552 9.63 -27.40 -15.35
CA LEU A 552 8.83 -26.90 -16.47
C LEU A 552 9.08 -27.70 -17.76
N ASP A 553 10.25 -28.35 -17.87
CA ASP A 553 10.63 -29.20 -19.01
C ASP A 553 9.66 -30.37 -19.21
N SER A 554 9.11 -30.91 -18.12
CA SER A 554 8.15 -32.03 -18.17
C SER A 554 6.78 -31.65 -18.70
N LYS A 555 6.42 -30.36 -18.66
CA LYS A 555 5.08 -29.84 -18.94
C LYS A 555 3.95 -30.51 -18.14
N SER A 556 4.27 -31.17 -17.03
CA SER A 556 3.28 -31.80 -16.16
C SER A 556 2.40 -30.74 -15.47
N ASN A 557 1.27 -31.15 -14.91
CA ASN A 557 0.46 -30.25 -14.08
C ASN A 557 1.19 -29.87 -12.78
N ILE A 558 2.08 -30.73 -12.27
CA ILE A 558 2.86 -30.50 -11.05
C ILE A 558 3.85 -29.36 -11.28
N SER A 559 4.39 -29.17 -12.49
CA SER A 559 5.41 -28.16 -12.77
C SER A 559 4.91 -26.73 -12.92
N LYS A 560 3.58 -26.54 -12.94
CA LYS A 560 2.93 -25.23 -13.14
C LYS A 560 1.99 -24.84 -12.00
N ASP A 561 1.73 -25.74 -11.06
CA ASP A 561 0.83 -25.52 -9.94
C ASP A 561 1.55 -25.80 -8.62
N ILE A 562 1.80 -24.73 -7.87
CA ILE A 562 2.48 -24.75 -6.57
C ILE A 562 1.74 -25.66 -5.58
N THR A 563 0.41 -25.69 -5.62
CA THR A 563 -0.41 -26.53 -4.74
C THR A 563 -0.21 -28.00 -5.05
N LEU A 564 -0.14 -28.35 -6.34
CA LEU A 564 0.14 -29.72 -6.78
C LEU A 564 1.60 -30.10 -6.49
N ALA A 565 2.57 -29.21 -6.68
CA ALA A 565 3.96 -29.41 -6.29
C ALA A 565 4.11 -29.70 -4.79
N LYS A 566 3.54 -28.86 -3.92
CA LYS A 566 3.53 -29.11 -2.46
C LYS A 566 2.88 -30.44 -2.12
N ALA A 567 1.75 -30.75 -2.73
CA ALA A 567 1.02 -31.99 -2.47
C ALA A 567 1.80 -33.23 -2.92
N ALA A 568 2.39 -33.22 -4.11
CA ALA A 568 3.21 -34.31 -4.65
C ALA A 568 4.51 -34.51 -3.84
N GLY A 569 5.13 -33.41 -3.38
CA GLY A 569 6.32 -33.41 -2.53
C GLY A 569 6.04 -33.64 -1.03
N SER A 570 4.78 -33.78 -0.63
CA SER A 570 4.39 -34.00 0.78
C SER A 570 4.67 -35.43 1.25
N LYS A 571 4.52 -35.68 2.55
CA LYS A 571 4.64 -37.03 3.13
C LYS A 571 3.63 -38.01 2.50
N THR A 572 2.40 -37.56 2.23
CA THR A 572 1.33 -38.42 1.70
C THR A 572 1.36 -38.52 0.18
N GLY A 573 1.87 -37.51 -0.54
CA GLY A 573 1.86 -37.46 -2.00
C GLY A 573 0.45 -37.31 -2.58
N LYS A 574 -0.50 -36.75 -1.81
CA LYS A 574 -1.92 -36.67 -2.17
C LYS A 574 -2.43 -35.24 -2.24
N HIS A 575 -3.35 -34.97 -3.17
CA HIS A 575 -4.13 -33.74 -3.24
C HIS A 575 -5.62 -34.09 -3.30
N LYS A 576 -6.44 -33.54 -2.40
CA LYS A 576 -7.89 -33.79 -2.34
C LYS A 576 -8.29 -35.28 -2.38
N GLY A 577 -7.49 -36.15 -1.77
CA GLY A 577 -7.70 -37.60 -1.74
C GLY A 577 -7.11 -38.36 -2.93
N GLU A 578 -6.82 -37.68 -4.04
CA GLU A 578 -6.16 -38.25 -5.22
C GLU A 578 -4.65 -38.40 -5.00
N LEU A 579 -4.09 -39.49 -5.52
CA LEU A 579 -2.69 -39.83 -5.38
C LEU A 579 -1.89 -39.23 -6.53
N LEU A 580 -1.05 -38.23 -6.25
CA LEU A 580 -0.17 -37.59 -7.24
C LEU A 580 1.19 -38.28 -7.36
N ARG A 581 1.62 -38.97 -6.30
CA ARG A 581 2.87 -39.72 -6.24
C ARG A 581 2.60 -41.19 -5.90
N SER A 582 3.13 -42.12 -6.68
CA SER A 582 3.05 -43.56 -6.36
C SER A 582 3.56 -43.84 -4.94
N LYS A 583 2.98 -44.82 -4.26
CA LYS A 583 3.38 -45.20 -2.89
C LYS A 583 4.81 -45.73 -2.84
N ASP A 584 5.33 -46.25 -3.94
CA ASP A 584 6.69 -46.80 -4.03
C ASP A 584 7.76 -45.70 -4.12
N ILE A 585 7.37 -44.51 -4.59
CA ILE A 585 8.24 -43.34 -4.63
C ILE A 585 8.25 -42.69 -3.24
N LYS A 586 9.40 -42.78 -2.56
CA LYS A 586 9.63 -42.22 -1.23
C LYS A 586 10.51 -40.98 -1.29
N ILE A 587 10.32 -40.10 -0.32
CA ILE A 587 11.26 -38.99 -0.09
C ILE A 587 12.62 -39.60 0.30
N ASP A 588 13.70 -39.05 -0.24
CA ASP A 588 15.06 -39.40 0.16
C ASP A 588 15.22 -39.24 1.69
N PRO A 589 15.53 -40.33 2.43
CA PRO A 589 15.70 -40.26 3.89
C PRO A 589 16.77 -39.26 4.34
N SER A 590 17.76 -38.98 3.49
CA SER A 590 18.84 -38.02 3.78
C SER A 590 18.47 -36.56 3.47
N PHE A 591 17.31 -36.31 2.86
CA PHE A 591 16.91 -34.97 2.44
C PHE A 591 16.86 -33.97 3.61
N PHE A 592 16.23 -34.37 4.72
CA PHE A 592 16.13 -33.54 5.93
C PHE A 592 17.38 -33.58 6.83
N GLY A 593 18.50 -34.11 6.32
CA GLY A 593 19.80 -34.12 6.99
C GLY A 593 20.72 -32.98 6.52
N GLY A 594 20.17 -31.89 6.00
CA GLY A 594 20.91 -30.71 5.50
C GLY A 594 20.84 -30.50 3.98
N LYS A 595 20.36 -31.48 3.20
CA LYS A 595 20.14 -31.29 1.75
C LYS A 595 18.98 -30.34 1.46
N ASP A 596 18.01 -30.26 2.35
CA ASP A 596 16.88 -29.34 2.27
C ASP A 596 17.33 -27.88 2.38
N GLU A 597 18.26 -27.58 3.29
CA GLU A 597 18.87 -26.24 3.41
C GLU A 597 19.69 -25.88 2.17
N GLN A 598 20.51 -26.81 1.66
CA GLN A 598 21.29 -26.62 0.43
C GLN A 598 20.39 -26.41 -0.79
N ALA A 599 19.29 -27.16 -0.89
CA ALA A 599 18.33 -27.03 -1.99
C ALA A 599 17.62 -25.67 -1.93
N LEU A 600 17.18 -25.24 -0.74
CA LEU A 600 16.59 -23.92 -0.53
C LEU A 600 17.57 -22.81 -0.90
N GLU A 601 18.80 -22.87 -0.41
CA GLU A 601 19.82 -21.85 -0.70
C GLU A 601 20.13 -21.77 -2.20
N SER A 602 20.30 -22.92 -2.87
CA SER A 602 20.59 -22.96 -4.31
C SER A 602 19.45 -22.39 -5.14
N ALA A 603 18.19 -22.71 -4.79
CA ALA A 603 17.00 -22.19 -5.44
C ALA A 603 16.80 -20.69 -5.22
N LEU A 604 16.98 -20.21 -3.98
CA LEU A 604 16.93 -18.79 -3.67
C LEU A 604 18.02 -18.04 -4.43
N ASN A 605 19.25 -18.55 -4.42
CA ASN A 605 20.35 -17.93 -5.16
C ASN A 605 20.04 -17.88 -6.65
N ALA A 606 19.52 -18.94 -7.26
CA ALA A 606 19.12 -18.95 -8.66
C ALA A 606 18.01 -17.92 -8.95
N LYS A 607 16.93 -17.89 -8.15
CA LYS A 607 15.83 -16.91 -8.26
C LYS A 607 16.35 -15.47 -8.22
N PHE A 608 17.19 -15.15 -7.24
CA PHE A 608 17.61 -13.78 -6.97
C PHE A 608 18.86 -13.33 -7.74
N SER A 609 19.61 -14.25 -8.37
CA SER A 609 20.76 -13.89 -9.23
C SER A 609 20.42 -13.80 -10.70
N GLN A 610 19.44 -14.58 -11.18
CA GLN A 610 19.08 -14.67 -12.60
C GLN A 610 17.97 -13.70 -13.02
N ASN A 611 17.21 -13.16 -12.06
CA ASN A 611 16.13 -12.20 -12.32
C ASN A 611 16.47 -10.84 -11.68
N GLU A 612 16.70 -9.81 -12.49
CA GLU A 612 17.11 -8.47 -12.03
C GLU A 612 16.07 -7.78 -11.14
N GLU A 613 14.77 -7.99 -11.38
CA GLU A 613 13.74 -7.43 -10.51
C GLU A 613 13.77 -8.09 -9.14
N MET A 614 13.82 -9.44 -9.08
CA MET A 614 13.93 -10.17 -7.82
C MET A 614 15.19 -9.77 -7.07
N LYS A 615 16.34 -9.72 -7.77
CA LYS A 615 17.62 -9.27 -7.25
C LYS A 615 17.49 -7.89 -6.60
N SER A 616 16.91 -6.94 -7.34
CA SER A 616 16.67 -5.58 -6.86
C SER A 616 15.81 -5.57 -5.59
N ILE A 617 14.72 -6.33 -5.55
CA ILE A 617 13.86 -6.43 -4.35
C ILE A 617 14.67 -6.89 -3.15
N LEU A 618 15.41 -8.01 -3.27
CA LEU A 618 16.16 -8.55 -2.14
C LEU A 618 17.26 -7.59 -1.66
N LEU A 619 17.95 -6.93 -2.58
CA LEU A 619 18.99 -5.94 -2.23
C LEU A 619 18.40 -4.70 -1.56
N ASN A 620 17.24 -4.20 -2.02
CA ASN A 620 16.56 -3.05 -1.43
C ASN A 620 15.92 -3.35 -0.07
N THR A 621 15.90 -4.60 0.40
CA THR A 621 15.61 -4.91 1.81
C THR A 621 16.75 -4.51 2.76
N ASN A 622 17.89 -4.03 2.24
CA ASN A 622 19.06 -3.60 3.01
C ASN A 622 19.46 -4.62 4.09
N LYS A 623 19.56 -4.20 5.35
CA LYS A 623 19.82 -5.08 6.50
C LYS A 623 18.56 -5.46 7.26
N ALA A 624 17.37 -5.36 6.69
CA ALA A 624 16.15 -5.77 7.38
C ALA A 624 16.18 -7.26 7.74
N LYS A 625 15.65 -7.61 8.91
CA LYS A 625 15.30 -8.98 9.29
C LYS A 625 14.06 -9.40 8.49
N LEU A 626 14.18 -10.49 7.73
CA LEU A 626 13.10 -10.99 6.87
C LEU A 626 12.35 -12.12 7.56
N MET A 627 11.07 -11.90 7.86
CA MET A 627 10.21 -12.82 8.59
C MET A 627 9.11 -13.36 7.68
N HIS A 628 9.08 -14.68 7.48
CA HIS A 628 8.02 -15.33 6.73
C HIS A 628 6.80 -15.56 7.63
N PHE A 629 5.65 -15.01 7.25
CA PHE A 629 4.40 -15.17 7.99
C PHE A 629 3.88 -16.62 7.93
N GLN A 630 3.53 -17.21 9.08
CA GLN A 630 3.08 -18.61 9.16
C GLN A 630 1.60 -18.77 9.54
N GLY A 631 0.79 -17.71 9.36
CA GLY A 631 -0.61 -17.74 9.76
C GLY A 631 -0.73 -17.75 11.27
N SER A 632 -1.10 -18.90 11.83
CA SER A 632 -1.29 -19.07 13.26
C SER A 632 0.03 -19.25 14.03
N ALA A 633 1.05 -19.85 13.42
CA ALA A 633 2.34 -19.99 14.07
C ALA A 633 3.10 -18.66 14.11
N PRO A 634 4.02 -18.45 15.08
CA PRO A 634 4.93 -17.32 15.06
C PRO A 634 5.66 -17.20 13.71
N PRO A 635 5.96 -15.97 13.25
CA PRO A 635 6.70 -15.77 12.01
C PRO A 635 8.07 -16.45 12.07
N LYS A 636 8.49 -17.06 10.95
CA LYS A 636 9.79 -17.76 10.86
C LYS A 636 10.84 -16.85 10.24
N SER A 637 12.02 -16.76 10.84
CA SER A 637 13.16 -16.04 10.25
C SER A 637 13.58 -16.68 8.93
N SER A 638 13.86 -15.85 7.92
CA SER A 638 14.30 -16.27 6.59
C SER A 638 15.81 -16.16 6.45
N ASP A 639 16.54 -16.85 7.34
CA ASP A 639 18.00 -16.69 7.46
C ASP A 639 18.74 -17.03 6.17
N THR A 640 18.33 -18.10 5.48
CA THR A 640 18.88 -18.48 4.16
C THR A 640 18.70 -17.37 3.12
N MET A 641 17.57 -16.66 3.13
CA MET A 641 17.33 -15.56 2.19
C MET A 641 18.22 -14.35 2.50
N MET A 642 18.42 -14.05 3.80
CA MET A 642 19.34 -12.99 4.23
C MET A 642 20.81 -13.35 3.96
N LEU A 643 21.17 -14.63 4.01
CA LEU A 643 22.48 -15.13 3.58
C LEU A 643 22.68 -14.94 2.07
N VAL A 644 21.70 -15.29 1.24
CA VAL A 644 21.72 -15.05 -0.21
C VAL A 644 21.86 -13.56 -0.52
N ARG A 645 21.12 -12.68 0.18
CA ARG A 645 21.28 -11.23 0.08
C ARG A 645 22.73 -10.79 0.33
N SER A 646 23.34 -11.29 1.41
CA SER A 646 24.73 -10.98 1.77
C SER A 646 25.72 -11.41 0.67
N LYS A 647 25.51 -12.59 0.07
CA LYS A 647 26.33 -13.09 -1.06
C LYS A 647 26.23 -12.18 -2.28
N LEU A 648 25.01 -11.82 -2.69
CA LEU A 648 24.76 -10.93 -3.83
C LEU A 648 25.39 -9.54 -3.64
N ILE A 649 25.37 -9.01 -2.41
CA ILE A 649 26.05 -7.73 -2.09
C ILE A 649 27.56 -7.83 -2.30
N ASN A 650 28.17 -8.96 -1.90
CA ASN A 650 29.62 -9.14 -2.03
C ASN A 650 30.05 -9.38 -3.49
N GLU A 651 29.21 -10.04 -4.28
CA GLU A 651 29.42 -10.20 -5.73
C GLU A 651 29.30 -8.85 -6.47
N TYR A 652 28.50 -7.91 -5.96
CA TYR A 652 28.35 -6.57 -6.56
C TYR A 652 29.50 -5.62 -6.22
N LYS A 653 30.29 -5.92 -5.18
CA LYS A 653 31.42 -5.09 -4.71
C LYS A 653 32.76 -5.49 -5.32
N ASN A 654 32.85 -6.69 -5.89
CA ASN A 654 34.00 -7.22 -6.60
C ASN A 654 33.78 -7.13 -8.11
#